data_AF-A0A9R0YCI6-F1
#
_entry.id   AF-A0A9R0YCI6-F1
#
_cell.length_a   1.000
_cell.length_b   1.000
_cell.length_c   1.000
_cell.angle_alpha   90.00
_cell.angle_beta   90.00
_cell.angle_gamma   90.00
#
_symmetry.space_group_name_H-M   'P 1'
#
loop_
_entity.id
_entity.type
_entity.pdbx_description
1 polymer ?
#
loop_
_entity_poly.entity_id
_entity_poly.type
_entity_poly.pdbx_seq_one_letter_code
_entity_poly.pdbx_strand_id
1 'polypeptide(L)'
;MLRLFWVLFRMLGKHALGLATLISTSGCCGIQRCMVHSAANLLDRNNLIKYDRKTGYFQVTDLGRIASYYYISHGTISTYNEYLKPTMGDIELCRLFSLSEEFKYVSVRQDEKMELAKLLDRVPIPVKESLEEPSAKINVLLQAYISRLKLEGLSLGSDMVYIRQSAGRLLRALFEIVLKRGWAQLAEKALNLCKMIDKQMWNVQTPLRQFPGIPKEILMKLEKKELAWERYYDLSSQEIGELIRFQKMGKQLHRCIHQLPKLNLSAHVQPITRTVLGFELTITPDFLWDDKVHGYVEPFWVIVEDNDGEYILHHEYFMLKKQYVDEDHTLHFTVPIYEPLPPQYFIRVVSDKWLGSQTILPVCFSYSAFKHFNPIQTQVFTVLYNSDDSVLVAAPTGSGKTICAEFAILRNHQKAVSGETNMRVVYIAPIEALAKERYRDWSKKFGEFARVVELTGETAADLKLLDKGEIIISTPEKWDALSRRWKQRKPVQQVSLFIVDELHLIGSEKGHVLEIVWIGATAHGLFNFPPAVRPVPLEIHIQGVDIANFEARMQAMAKPTYTAITQHAKSGKPALVFVPTRKHARLTALDLCAYSSAEGGGTPFLLGSQDEMDTFIGGVNEETLKNTLRCGVGYLHEGLSDLDQELVTQLFLGGRIQVCVASSTMCWGRSLPAHLVVVMGTQYYDGRESAHTDYPITDLLQMMGHASRPLQDNSGKCVILCHAPRKEYYKKFLFEAFPVESHLHHFLHDHMNAEVVVGVVENKQDAVDYLTWTFMYRRLNKNPNYYNLQGVSHRHLSDHLSELIETVLNDLESSKCVAVEEDMYLKPLNLGLIAAYYYISYTTIERFSSMLTQKTKMKGLLEILASASEYAELPSRPGEEEYIERLVRHQRFSIDKPKYGDPHVKANALLQSHFARHTVVGNLAADQREILLSAHRLLLAMVDVISSSGWLTLALNAMELSQMDLARRCQENEAKPIESIFDLAEMSIDEMRDLLQLSNSELQDVVVFFKRFPNVDMTYEVREGDDIRAGDNVTLQVTLERDMTNLPNSEVGPVHAPRFPKTKEEGWWLVVGDSSTKQLLAIKRVTLQKRARVKLEFTAAAEPGTKDYMIYLMSDSYLGCDQEYEFTVDIKEAGGD
;
A
#
# COMPACT_ATOMS: atom_id res chain seq x y z
N MET A 1 47.43 39.56 -2.24
CA MET A 1 48.75 40.08 -1.80
C MET A 1 48.65 41.25 -0.82
N LEU A 2 47.96 42.36 -1.14
CA LEU A 2 47.81 43.52 -0.24
C LEU A 2 47.11 43.23 1.12
N ARG A 3 46.17 42.27 1.17
CA ARG A 3 45.55 41.83 2.44
C ARG A 3 46.49 41.02 3.36
N LEU A 4 47.49 40.33 2.80
CA LEU A 4 48.51 39.63 3.60
C LEU A 4 49.47 40.62 4.28
N PHE A 5 49.75 41.74 3.60
CA PHE A 5 50.62 42.81 4.08
C PHE A 5 50.04 43.54 5.30
N TRP A 6 48.72 43.68 5.35
CA TRP A 6 48.02 44.37 6.44
C TRP A 6 47.87 43.51 7.71
N VAL A 7 47.79 42.19 7.56
CA VAL A 7 47.71 41.24 8.68
C VAL A 7 49.06 41.07 9.38
N LEU A 8 50.18 41.11 8.63
CA LEU A 8 51.53 41.01 9.19
C LEU A 8 51.97 42.24 9.99
N PHE A 9 51.47 43.44 9.65
CA PHE A 9 51.83 44.69 10.34
C PHE A 9 51.21 44.82 11.74
N ARG A 10 50.14 44.05 12.02
CA ARG A 10 49.42 44.10 13.30
C ARG A 10 49.91 43.09 14.34
N MET A 11 50.63 42.04 13.94
CA MET A 11 51.10 40.98 14.85
C MET A 11 52.39 41.29 15.60
N LEU A 12 53.20 42.26 15.17
CA LEU A 12 54.49 42.57 15.78
C LEU A 12 54.48 43.97 16.39
N GLY A 13 53.97 44.06 17.62
CA GLY A 13 54.21 45.22 18.47
C GLY A 13 55.69 45.40 18.73
N LYS A 14 56.21 46.59 18.40
CA LYS A 14 57.49 47.20 18.81
C LYS A 14 58.64 46.23 19.13
N HIS A 15 59.44 45.88 18.13
CA HIS A 15 60.87 45.63 18.35
C HIS A 15 61.70 46.43 17.34
N ALA A 16 62.64 47.20 17.90
CA ALA A 16 63.53 48.10 17.19
C ALA A 16 64.38 47.34 16.16
N LEU A 17 64.32 47.76 14.90
CA LEU A 17 65.22 47.27 13.86
C LEU A 17 66.41 48.23 13.74
N GLY A 18 67.59 47.73 14.10
CA GLY A 18 68.86 48.46 14.03
C GLY A 18 69.26 48.77 12.58
N LEU A 19 69.74 50.00 12.37
CA LEU A 19 70.15 50.58 11.08
C LEU A 19 71.20 49.75 10.32
N ALA A 20 71.99 48.91 10.99
CA ALA A 20 73.07 48.14 10.37
C ALA A 20 72.59 47.13 9.32
N THR A 21 71.34 46.65 9.42
CA THR A 21 70.77 45.64 8.51
C THR A 21 70.15 46.23 7.23
N LEU A 22 69.94 47.55 7.18
CA LEU A 22 69.35 48.24 6.02
C LEU A 22 70.36 48.49 4.90
N ILE A 23 71.66 48.52 5.23
CA ILE A 23 72.72 48.91 4.29
C ILE A 23 73.24 47.69 3.48
N SER A 24 73.11 46.47 4.01
CA SER A 24 73.69 45.27 3.37
C SER A 24 72.74 44.48 2.46
N THR A 25 71.44 44.79 2.46
CA THR A 25 70.49 44.14 1.55
C THR A 25 69.83 45.17 0.65
N SER A 26 70.31 45.27 -0.58
CA SER A 26 69.67 45.99 -1.67
C SER A 26 68.28 45.37 -1.93
N GLY A 27 67.28 46.01 -1.32
CA GLY A 27 65.89 45.56 -1.22
C GLY A 27 65.55 45.17 0.21
N CYS A 28 64.46 45.71 0.77
CA CYS A 28 63.92 45.42 2.11
C CYS A 28 63.64 43.93 2.42
N CYS A 29 64.00 43.03 1.51
CA CYS A 29 63.79 41.59 1.55
C CYS A 29 64.54 40.91 2.72
N GLY A 30 65.73 41.38 3.13
CA GLY A 30 66.52 40.76 4.20
C GLY A 30 65.94 40.92 5.61
N ILE A 31 65.54 42.13 5.96
CA ILE A 31 64.89 42.44 7.24
C ILE A 31 63.50 41.80 7.33
N GLN A 32 62.74 41.86 6.23
CA GLN A 32 61.46 41.16 6.13
C GLN A 32 61.63 39.66 6.37
N ARG A 33 62.68 39.04 5.83
CA ARG A 33 62.98 37.61 6.08
C ARG A 33 63.29 37.33 7.55
N CYS A 34 64.06 38.17 8.24
CA CYS A 34 64.38 37.96 9.66
C CYS A 34 63.16 38.11 10.58
N MET A 35 62.32 39.12 10.33
CA MET A 35 61.06 39.31 11.07
C MET A 35 60.10 38.15 10.84
N VAL A 36 59.94 37.74 9.57
CA VAL A 36 59.11 36.60 9.19
C VAL A 36 59.63 35.30 9.82
N HIS A 37 60.95 35.08 9.83
CA HIS A 37 61.55 33.91 10.45
C HIS A 37 61.33 33.86 11.97
N SER A 38 61.46 35.00 12.66
CA SER A 38 61.25 35.08 14.11
C SER A 38 59.78 34.88 14.49
N ALA A 39 58.87 35.51 13.75
CA ALA A 39 57.43 35.30 13.92
C ALA A 39 57.05 33.85 13.61
N ALA A 40 57.61 33.26 12.55
CA ALA A 40 57.36 31.87 12.18
C ALA A 40 57.83 30.90 13.26
N ASN A 41 59.01 31.10 13.85
CA ASN A 41 59.48 30.28 14.97
C ASN A 41 58.58 30.39 16.22
N LEU A 42 58.06 31.59 16.50
CA LEU A 42 57.13 31.78 17.63
C LEU A 42 55.79 31.07 17.38
N LEU A 43 55.26 31.17 16.17
CA LEU A 43 54.02 30.48 15.78
C LEU A 43 54.21 28.96 15.75
N ASP A 44 55.37 28.48 15.29
CA ASP A 44 55.72 27.05 15.25
C ASP A 44 55.84 26.46 16.66
N ARG A 45 56.51 27.16 17.58
CA ARG A 45 56.61 26.75 18.99
C ARG A 45 55.26 26.61 19.70
N ASN A 46 54.28 27.43 19.31
CA ASN A 46 52.92 27.39 19.87
C ASN A 46 51.98 26.49 19.04
N ASN A 47 52.51 25.65 18.16
CA ASN A 47 51.76 24.73 17.29
C ASN A 47 50.71 25.42 16.39
N LEU A 48 50.92 26.69 16.02
CA LEU A 48 50.03 27.44 15.13
C LEU A 48 50.40 27.23 13.67
N ILE A 49 51.67 27.02 13.37
CA ILE A 49 52.15 26.59 12.05
C ILE A 49 53.14 25.43 12.24
N LYS A 50 53.40 24.66 11.18
CA LYS A 50 54.63 23.87 11.07
C LYS A 50 55.57 24.61 10.14
N TYR A 51 56.72 25.00 10.67
CA TYR A 51 57.70 25.78 9.93
C TYR A 51 58.94 24.96 9.57
N ASP A 52 59.09 24.62 8.30
CA ASP A 52 60.33 24.03 7.81
C ASP A 52 61.39 25.13 7.60
N ARG A 53 62.34 25.19 8.53
CA ARG A 53 63.42 26.18 8.55
C ARG A 53 64.39 26.05 7.38
N LYS A 54 64.50 24.87 6.75
CA LYS A 54 65.42 24.62 5.64
C LYS A 54 64.82 25.09 4.31
N THR A 55 63.55 24.78 4.08
CA THR A 55 62.86 25.12 2.83
C THR A 55 62.15 26.48 2.90
N GLY A 56 61.94 27.02 4.09
CA GLY A 56 61.15 28.23 4.30
C GLY A 56 59.64 27.99 4.20
N TYR A 57 59.20 26.74 4.10
CA TYR A 57 57.80 26.38 3.86
C TYR A 57 56.98 26.48 5.16
N PHE A 58 55.80 27.10 5.05
CA PHE A 58 54.82 27.17 6.12
C PHE A 58 53.66 26.21 5.82
N GLN A 59 53.40 25.30 6.75
CA GLN A 59 52.19 24.51 6.75
C GLN A 59 51.30 25.00 7.89
N VAL A 60 50.12 25.50 7.55
CA VAL A 60 49.16 25.99 8.54
C VAL A 60 48.59 24.81 9.35
N THR A 61 48.48 24.98 10.67
CA THR A 61 47.78 24.01 11.54
C THR A 61 46.34 24.46 11.80
N ASP A 62 45.49 23.55 12.27
CA ASP A 62 44.13 23.90 12.66
C ASP A 62 44.07 24.87 13.85
N LEU A 63 45.00 24.76 14.81
CA LEU A 63 45.12 25.72 15.91
C LEU A 63 45.46 27.12 15.39
N GLY A 64 46.35 27.21 14.39
CA GLY A 64 46.68 28.47 13.71
C GLY A 64 45.49 29.10 13.01
N ARG A 65 44.66 28.30 12.35
CA ARG A 65 43.42 28.77 11.73
C ARG A 65 42.45 29.30 12.77
N ILE A 66 42.20 28.54 13.83
CA ILE A 66 41.29 28.94 14.92
C ILE A 66 41.76 30.24 15.57
N ALA A 67 43.04 30.34 15.92
CA ALA A 67 43.63 31.55 16.49
C ALA A 67 43.38 32.77 15.61
N SER A 68 43.59 32.62 14.29
CA SER A 68 43.39 33.70 13.33
C SER A 68 41.91 34.04 13.11
N TYR A 69 41.02 33.06 13.00
CA TYR A 69 39.59 33.29 12.73
C TYR A 69 38.90 34.02 13.89
N TYR A 70 39.25 33.66 15.13
CA TYR A 70 38.63 34.25 16.32
C TYR A 70 39.43 35.41 16.93
N TYR A 71 40.53 35.83 16.30
CA TYR A 71 41.39 36.92 16.80
C TYR A 71 41.89 36.65 18.23
N ILE A 72 42.50 35.48 18.42
CA ILE A 72 43.02 35.04 19.71
C ILE A 72 44.54 35.05 19.69
N SER A 73 45.11 35.48 20.81
CA SER A 73 46.55 35.50 21.01
C SER A 73 47.16 34.09 20.97
N HIS A 74 48.41 34.00 20.52
CA HIS A 74 49.12 32.72 20.47
C HIS A 74 49.33 32.13 21.87
N GLY A 75 49.47 32.95 22.91
CA GLY A 75 49.59 32.49 24.28
C GLY A 75 48.32 31.82 24.79
N THR A 76 47.14 32.39 24.53
CA THR A 76 45.87 31.76 24.91
C THR A 76 45.65 30.41 24.23
N ILE A 77 45.95 30.29 22.93
CA ILE A 77 45.83 29.01 22.22
C ILE A 77 46.83 27.98 22.76
N SER A 78 48.04 28.43 23.15
CA SER A 78 49.03 27.57 23.82
C SER A 78 48.50 27.05 25.15
N THR A 79 47.95 27.94 25.99
CA THR A 79 47.28 27.57 27.26
C THR A 79 46.14 26.57 27.04
N TYR A 80 45.26 26.81 26.06
CA TYR A 80 44.19 25.87 25.75
C TYR A 80 44.74 24.54 25.26
N ASN A 81 45.76 24.56 24.40
CA ASN A 81 46.35 23.34 23.86
C ASN A 81 47.00 22.47 24.95
N GLU A 82 47.63 23.09 25.95
CA GLU A 82 48.30 22.43 27.08
C GLU A 82 47.32 21.86 28.12
N TYR A 83 46.33 22.65 28.54
CA TYR A 83 45.51 22.29 29.71
C TYR A 83 44.21 21.57 29.36
N LEU A 84 43.70 21.66 28.12
CA LEU A 84 42.42 21.08 27.73
C LEU A 84 42.47 19.54 27.65
N LYS A 85 41.57 18.87 28.37
CA LYS A 85 41.45 17.40 28.47
C LYS A 85 40.01 16.93 28.25
N PRO A 86 39.77 15.74 27.68
CA PRO A 86 38.42 15.27 27.32
C PRO A 86 37.47 15.12 28.51
N THR A 87 37.98 14.78 29.70
CA THR A 87 37.16 14.53 30.90
C THR A 87 36.83 15.78 31.73
N MET A 88 37.08 16.98 31.21
CA MET A 88 36.85 18.22 31.93
C MET A 88 35.35 18.49 32.18
N GLY A 89 35.04 19.02 33.37
CA GLY A 89 33.70 19.49 33.73
C GLY A 89 33.55 21.01 33.54
N ASP A 90 32.36 21.52 33.86
CA ASP A 90 32.06 22.96 33.74
C ASP A 90 32.96 23.81 34.64
N ILE A 91 33.36 23.27 35.81
CA ILE A 91 34.29 23.92 36.74
C ILE A 91 35.65 24.15 36.07
N GLU A 92 36.23 23.09 35.50
CA GLU A 92 37.53 23.17 34.85
C GLU A 92 37.49 24.02 33.57
N LEU A 93 36.37 24.02 32.84
CA LEU A 93 36.19 24.88 31.66
C LEU A 93 36.13 26.37 32.02
N CYS A 94 35.36 26.77 33.03
CA CYS A 94 35.31 28.16 33.50
C CYS A 94 36.68 28.63 34.03
N ARG A 95 37.41 27.74 34.71
CA ARG A 95 38.79 27.99 35.13
C ARG A 95 39.71 28.20 33.92
N LEU A 96 39.70 27.31 32.95
CA LEU A 96 40.56 27.40 31.77
C LEU A 96 40.32 28.69 30.99
N PHE A 97 39.05 29.10 30.85
CA PHE A 97 38.68 30.38 30.26
C PHE A 97 39.32 31.57 31.00
N SER A 98 39.31 31.55 32.33
CA SER A 98 39.87 32.64 33.16
C SER A 98 41.39 32.81 33.03
N LEU A 99 42.10 31.80 32.50
CA LEU A 99 43.54 31.81 32.26
C LEU A 99 43.94 32.39 30.89
N SER A 100 42.99 32.90 30.12
CA SER A 100 43.26 33.50 28.80
C SER A 100 44.19 34.73 28.91
N GLU A 101 45.18 34.83 28.02
CA GLU A 101 46.14 35.95 27.99
C GLU A 101 45.46 37.30 27.71
N GLU A 102 44.28 37.29 27.07
CA GLU A 102 43.44 38.47 26.89
C GLU A 102 43.04 39.11 28.23
N PHE A 103 43.04 38.37 29.34
CA PHE A 103 42.72 38.89 30.67
C PHE A 103 43.94 39.19 31.55
N LYS A 104 45.15 39.13 30.98
CA LYS A 104 46.41 39.31 31.72
C LYS A 104 46.51 40.60 32.54
N TYR A 105 45.78 41.65 32.16
CA TYR A 105 45.80 42.95 32.85
C TYR A 105 44.64 43.16 33.84
N VAL A 106 43.73 42.18 33.98
CA VAL A 106 42.68 42.22 35.01
C VAL A 106 43.32 41.91 36.36
N SER A 107 43.01 42.72 37.38
CA SER A 107 43.53 42.54 38.75
C SER A 107 42.42 42.72 39.78
N VAL A 108 42.59 42.12 40.96
CA VAL A 108 41.63 42.22 42.07
C VAL A 108 41.98 43.44 42.92
N ARG A 109 41.04 44.39 43.05
CA ARG A 109 41.22 45.59 43.88
C ARG A 109 40.63 45.36 45.28
N GLN A 110 41.18 46.02 46.31
CA GLN A 110 40.79 45.77 47.71
C GLN A 110 39.36 46.22 48.02
N ASP A 111 38.92 47.32 47.42
CA ASP A 111 37.57 47.89 47.53
C ASP A 111 36.49 47.02 46.89
N GLU A 112 36.88 46.07 46.02
CA GLU A 112 35.97 45.16 45.32
C GLU A 112 35.81 43.81 46.03
N LYS A 113 36.72 43.45 46.94
CA LYS A 113 36.78 42.10 47.54
C LYS A 113 35.52 41.72 48.30
N MET A 114 34.93 42.66 49.04
CA MET A 114 33.72 42.40 49.83
C MET A 114 32.50 42.17 48.93
N GLU A 115 32.43 42.86 47.79
CA GLU A 115 31.39 42.63 46.78
C GLU A 115 31.61 41.30 46.05
N LEU A 116 32.86 40.99 45.67
CA LEU A 116 33.22 39.71 45.03
C LEU A 116 32.92 38.50 45.92
N ALA A 117 33.16 38.58 47.23
CA ALA A 117 32.81 37.53 48.17
C ALA A 117 31.30 37.27 48.22
N LYS A 118 30.47 38.35 48.24
CA LYS A 118 29.01 38.23 48.18
C LYS A 118 28.52 37.64 46.85
N LEU A 119 29.22 37.89 45.75
CA LEU A 119 28.90 37.31 44.45
C LEU A 119 29.28 35.83 44.39
N LEU A 120 30.43 35.45 44.97
CA LEU A 120 30.91 34.08 45.02
C LEU A 120 29.88 33.12 45.65
N ASP A 121 29.19 33.54 46.71
CA ASP A 121 28.15 32.72 47.36
C ASP A 121 26.89 32.54 46.51
N ARG A 122 26.75 33.29 45.40
CA ARG A 122 25.55 33.34 44.56
C ARG A 122 25.77 32.77 43.17
N VAL A 123 27.00 32.46 42.79
CA VAL A 123 27.29 31.86 41.47
C VAL A 123 27.05 30.35 41.50
N PRO A 124 26.50 29.75 40.42
CA PRO A 124 26.08 28.35 40.45
C PRO A 124 27.20 27.34 40.21
N ILE A 125 28.29 27.72 39.54
CA ILE A 125 29.43 26.83 39.30
C ILE A 125 30.52 27.14 40.34
N PRO A 126 30.95 26.15 41.15
CA PRO A 126 31.99 26.36 42.16
C PRO A 126 33.30 26.91 41.56
N VAL A 127 33.82 27.98 42.17
CA VAL A 127 35.14 28.55 41.84
C VAL A 127 36.15 28.03 42.86
N LYS A 128 37.20 27.35 42.39
CA LYS A 128 38.19 26.67 43.25
C LYS A 128 39.37 27.59 43.62
N GLU A 129 39.53 28.67 42.88
CA GLU A 129 40.60 29.66 42.99
C GLU A 129 40.38 30.60 44.18
N SER A 130 41.46 31.14 44.75
CA SER A 130 41.38 32.13 45.83
C SER A 130 40.81 33.46 45.31
N LEU A 131 39.99 34.15 46.12
CA LEU A 131 39.41 35.46 45.78
C LEU A 131 40.45 36.56 45.51
N GLU A 132 41.73 36.32 45.85
CA GLU A 132 42.83 37.24 45.56
C GLU A 132 43.39 37.06 44.13
N GLU A 133 43.11 35.93 43.48
CA GLU A 133 43.58 35.65 42.13
C GLU A 133 42.70 36.36 41.08
N PRO A 134 43.30 36.96 40.04
CA PRO A 134 42.54 37.51 38.92
C PRO A 134 41.63 36.49 38.23
N SER A 135 42.04 35.22 38.16
CA SER A 135 41.28 34.09 37.61
C SER A 135 39.92 33.92 38.33
N ALA A 136 39.92 33.97 39.67
CA ALA A 136 38.70 33.90 40.47
C ALA A 136 37.76 35.07 40.18
N LYS A 137 38.31 36.30 40.13
CA LYS A 137 37.53 37.49 39.77
C LYS A 137 36.92 37.37 38.37
N ILE A 138 37.69 36.92 37.37
CA ILE A 138 37.21 36.75 36.00
C ILE A 138 36.09 35.69 35.94
N ASN A 139 36.29 34.56 36.62
CA ASN A 139 35.32 33.47 36.67
C ASN A 139 34.01 33.91 37.34
N VAL A 140 34.08 34.52 38.54
CA VAL A 140 32.91 35.04 39.26
C VAL A 140 32.17 36.10 38.42
N LEU A 141 32.88 37.03 37.78
CA LEU A 141 32.26 38.06 36.96
C LEU A 141 31.59 37.49 35.70
N LEU A 142 32.16 36.45 35.08
CA LEU A 142 31.52 35.74 33.97
C LEU A 142 30.20 35.09 34.43
N GLN A 143 30.22 34.40 35.57
CA GLN A 143 29.03 33.73 36.11
C GLN A 143 27.98 34.73 36.61
N ALA A 144 28.40 35.84 37.21
CA ALA A 144 27.53 36.93 37.64
C ALA A 144 26.85 37.59 36.44
N TYR A 145 27.58 37.75 35.32
CA TYR A 145 27.06 38.23 34.06
C TYR A 145 25.98 37.30 33.48
N ILE A 146 26.23 35.98 33.43
CA ILE A 146 25.25 34.98 32.98
C ILE A 146 24.01 35.00 33.89
N SER A 147 24.21 35.14 35.19
CA SER A 147 23.15 35.14 36.21
C SER A 147 22.37 36.46 36.31
N ARG A 148 22.79 37.51 35.58
CA ARG A 148 22.23 38.87 35.64
C ARG A 148 22.23 39.47 37.06
N LEU A 149 23.29 39.21 37.83
CA LEU A 149 23.45 39.81 39.15
C LEU A 149 23.77 41.31 39.02
N LYS A 150 23.19 42.13 39.91
CA LYS A 150 23.49 43.56 39.96
C LYS A 150 24.83 43.77 40.67
N LEU A 151 25.67 44.61 40.08
CA LEU A 151 26.92 45.08 40.68
C LEU A 151 26.71 46.48 41.27
N GLU A 152 27.22 46.71 42.47
CA GLU A 152 27.21 48.00 43.17
C GLU A 152 28.44 48.84 42.76
N GLY A 153 29.59 48.19 42.51
CA GLY A 153 30.84 48.85 42.10
C GLY A 153 30.95 49.16 40.60
N LEU A 154 31.27 50.42 40.25
CA LEU A 154 31.53 50.88 38.88
C LEU A 154 32.76 50.22 38.24
N SER A 155 33.77 49.90 39.06
CA SER A 155 35.02 49.28 38.62
C SER A 155 34.81 47.81 38.22
N LEU A 156 34.07 47.03 39.03
CA LEU A 156 33.63 45.67 38.68
C LEU A 156 32.71 45.66 37.46
N GLY A 157 31.84 46.67 37.33
CA GLY A 157 31.01 46.83 36.13
C GLY A 157 31.85 46.98 34.86
N SER A 158 32.94 47.75 34.91
CA SER A 158 33.84 47.95 33.77
C SER A 158 34.61 46.67 33.41
N ASP A 159 35.11 45.95 34.41
CA ASP A 159 35.83 44.69 34.20
C ASP A 159 34.89 43.59 33.66
N MET A 160 33.64 43.52 34.14
CA MET A 160 32.63 42.60 33.63
C MET A 160 32.31 42.86 32.15
N VAL A 161 32.25 44.13 31.73
CA VAL A 161 32.05 44.49 30.31
C VAL A 161 33.22 44.02 29.46
N TYR A 162 34.46 44.20 29.93
CA TYR A 162 35.66 43.75 29.22
C TYR A 162 35.70 42.22 29.06
N ILE A 163 35.41 41.49 30.14
CA ILE A 163 35.35 40.03 30.14
C ILE A 163 34.29 39.55 29.16
N ARG A 164 33.08 40.09 29.23
CA ARG A 164 31.98 39.76 28.30
C ARG A 164 32.37 39.96 26.84
N GLN A 165 32.98 41.10 26.50
CA GLN A 165 33.36 41.41 25.11
C GLN A 165 34.37 40.41 24.53
N SER A 166 35.24 39.86 25.37
CA SER A 166 36.21 38.83 24.95
C SER A 166 35.67 37.41 25.07
N ALA A 167 34.67 37.18 25.93
CA ALA A 167 34.19 35.83 26.26
C ALA A 167 33.67 35.07 25.04
N GLY A 168 32.88 35.72 24.19
CA GLY A 168 32.29 35.08 23.01
C GLY A 168 33.33 34.48 22.06
N ARG A 169 34.37 35.23 21.69
CA ARG A 169 35.42 34.73 20.78
C ARG A 169 36.30 33.65 21.40
N LEU A 170 36.62 33.79 22.70
CA LEU A 170 37.53 32.89 23.42
C LEU A 170 36.91 31.51 23.61
N LEU A 171 35.65 31.46 24.04
CA LEU A 171 34.96 30.19 24.23
C LEU A 171 34.59 29.55 22.90
N ARG A 172 34.34 30.36 21.86
CA ARG A 172 34.08 29.82 20.53
C ARG A 172 35.30 29.11 19.94
N ALA A 173 36.49 29.68 20.13
CA ALA A 173 37.71 28.98 19.75
C ALA A 173 37.99 27.75 20.62
N LEU A 174 37.69 27.81 21.92
CA LEU A 174 37.80 26.65 22.79
C LEU A 174 36.89 25.51 22.28
N PHE A 175 35.64 25.81 21.95
CA PHE A 175 34.72 24.85 21.32
C PHE A 175 35.28 24.28 20.02
N GLU A 176 35.80 25.11 19.11
CA GLU A 176 36.33 24.62 17.82
C GLU A 176 37.60 23.76 17.98
N ILE A 177 38.44 24.04 18.99
CA ILE A 177 39.59 23.18 19.35
C ILE A 177 39.09 21.80 19.80
N VAL A 178 38.08 21.77 20.67
CA VAL A 178 37.52 20.52 21.21
C VAL A 178 36.82 19.71 20.11
N LEU A 179 36.06 20.38 19.24
CA LEU A 179 35.35 19.75 18.11
C LEU A 179 36.33 19.07 17.14
N LYS A 180 37.45 19.75 16.80
CA LYS A 180 38.48 19.19 15.92
C LYS A 180 39.31 18.07 16.56
N ARG A 181 39.43 18.06 17.89
CA ARG A 181 40.07 16.95 18.63
C ARG A 181 39.15 15.73 18.78
N GLY A 182 37.87 15.89 18.47
CA GLY A 182 36.89 14.80 18.43
C GLY A 182 36.37 14.39 19.81
N TRP A 183 36.30 15.29 20.79
CA TRP A 183 35.84 14.97 22.15
C TRP A 183 34.37 15.37 22.34
N ALA A 184 33.44 14.42 22.24
CA ALA A 184 32.01 14.67 22.12
C ALA A 184 31.42 15.39 23.36
N GLN A 185 31.59 14.82 24.55
CA GLN A 185 31.03 15.38 25.79
C GLN A 185 31.57 16.78 26.11
N LEU A 186 32.86 17.01 25.87
CA LEU A 186 33.46 18.31 26.14
C LEU A 186 33.05 19.36 25.10
N ALA A 187 32.85 18.96 23.84
CA ALA A 187 32.37 19.84 22.79
C ALA A 187 30.96 20.35 23.10
N GLU A 188 30.08 19.48 23.60
CA GLU A 188 28.73 19.86 24.05
C GLU A 188 28.79 20.91 25.19
N LYS A 189 29.61 20.67 26.22
CA LYS A 189 29.76 21.62 27.35
C LYS A 189 30.32 22.97 26.90
N ALA A 190 31.35 22.97 26.06
CA ALA A 190 31.94 24.20 25.54
C ALA A 190 30.95 24.99 24.68
N LEU A 191 30.18 24.33 23.82
CA LEU A 191 29.13 24.96 23.01
C LEU A 191 28.00 25.54 23.88
N ASN A 192 27.55 24.81 24.90
CA ASN A 192 26.53 25.29 25.83
C ASN A 192 27.03 26.52 26.61
N LEU A 193 28.29 26.56 27.04
CA LEU A 193 28.86 27.73 27.71
C LEU A 193 28.89 28.97 26.79
N CYS A 194 29.16 28.79 25.49
CA CYS A 194 29.07 29.87 24.50
C CYS A 194 27.67 30.47 24.46
N LYS A 195 26.64 29.61 24.41
CA LYS A 195 25.23 30.04 24.35
C LYS A 195 24.75 30.67 25.66
N MET A 196 25.19 30.16 26.82
CA MET A 196 24.83 30.71 28.13
C MET A 196 25.27 32.16 28.30
N ILE A 197 26.43 32.52 27.72
CA ILE A 197 26.95 33.90 27.75
C ILE A 197 26.19 34.80 26.78
N ASP A 198 25.89 34.32 25.57
CA ASP A 198 25.13 35.09 24.59
C ASP A 198 23.71 35.38 25.08
N LYS A 199 23.03 34.36 25.64
CA LYS A 199 21.64 34.44 26.11
C LYS A 199 21.49 34.95 27.55
N GLN A 200 22.58 35.08 28.30
CA GLN A 200 22.61 35.46 29.71
C GLN A 200 21.61 34.65 30.56
N MET A 201 21.76 33.33 30.49
CA MET A 201 20.97 32.36 31.24
C MET A 201 21.72 31.03 31.37
N TRP A 202 21.32 30.21 32.32
CA TRP A 202 21.89 28.89 32.55
C TRP A 202 21.09 27.79 31.84
N ASN A 203 21.75 26.69 31.48
CA ASN A 203 21.12 25.57 30.75
C ASN A 203 19.99 24.87 31.54
N VAL A 204 20.01 24.96 32.87
CA VAL A 204 18.95 24.41 33.74
C VAL A 204 17.67 25.24 33.75
N GLN A 205 17.70 26.46 33.20
CA GLN A 205 16.55 27.37 33.16
C GLN A 205 15.72 27.13 31.90
N THR A 206 14.44 27.51 31.94
CA THR A 206 13.55 27.24 30.80
C THR A 206 14.03 27.95 29.51
N PRO A 207 14.10 27.26 28.36
CA PRO A 207 14.44 27.85 27.07
C PRO A 207 13.58 29.06 26.69
N LEU A 208 12.37 29.18 27.26
CA LEU A 208 11.46 30.31 27.04
C LEU A 208 12.02 31.66 27.48
N ARG A 209 13.05 31.67 28.33
CA ARG A 209 13.77 32.91 28.70
C ARG A 209 14.42 33.61 27.51
N GLN A 210 14.64 32.89 26.41
CA GLN A 210 15.25 33.42 25.19
C GLN A 210 14.26 34.27 24.37
N PHE A 211 12.96 34.22 24.68
CA PHE A 211 11.93 34.98 23.96
C PHE A 211 11.57 36.31 24.66
N PRO A 212 11.47 37.42 23.92
CA PRO A 212 11.04 38.69 24.47
C PRO A 212 9.52 38.71 24.75
N GLY A 213 9.10 39.42 25.81
CA GLY A 213 7.69 39.67 26.09
C GLY A 213 7.00 38.70 27.06
N ILE A 214 7.73 37.74 27.65
CA ILE A 214 7.20 36.85 28.70
C ILE A 214 7.56 37.41 30.10
N PRO A 215 6.57 37.67 30.98
CA PRO A 215 6.82 38.12 32.34
C PRO A 215 7.66 37.13 33.17
N LYS A 216 8.62 37.64 33.95
CA LYS A 216 9.53 36.83 34.79
C LYS A 216 8.78 35.93 35.78
N GLU A 217 7.65 36.38 36.31
CA GLU A 217 6.80 35.60 37.22
C GLU A 217 6.25 34.33 36.56
N ILE A 218 5.91 34.41 35.27
CA ILE A 218 5.40 33.27 34.50
C ILE A 218 6.52 32.27 34.23
N LEU A 219 7.70 32.76 33.84
CA LEU A 219 8.89 31.91 33.66
C LEU A 219 9.26 31.16 34.94
N MET A 220 9.23 31.82 36.09
CA MET A 220 9.50 31.17 37.38
C MET A 220 8.40 30.17 37.78
N LYS A 221 7.14 30.38 37.38
CA LYS A 221 6.07 29.39 37.59
C LYS A 221 6.31 28.15 36.75
N LEU A 222 6.74 28.29 35.50
CA LEU A 222 7.06 27.18 34.60
C LEU A 222 8.27 26.38 35.10
N GLU A 223 9.32 27.05 35.57
CA GLU A 223 10.51 26.37 36.13
C GLU A 223 10.22 25.60 37.43
N LYS A 224 9.19 25.99 38.18
CA LYS A 224 8.73 25.25 39.36
C LYS A 224 7.88 24.03 39.01
N LYS A 225 7.48 23.85 37.75
CA LYS A 225 6.76 22.67 37.28
C LYS A 225 7.77 21.63 36.80
N GLU A 226 7.73 20.45 37.40
CA GLU A 226 8.57 19.30 37.01
C GLU A 226 8.03 18.63 35.74
N LEU A 227 7.95 19.38 34.64
CA LEU A 227 7.56 18.86 33.34
C LEU A 227 8.78 18.87 32.41
N ALA A 228 9.09 17.72 31.82
CA ALA A 228 10.16 17.60 30.82
C ALA A 228 9.89 18.52 29.62
N TRP A 229 10.94 19.16 29.10
CA TRP A 229 10.82 20.18 28.04
C TRP A 229 10.03 19.69 26.82
N GLU A 230 10.28 18.46 26.36
CA GLU A 230 9.60 17.88 25.20
C GLU A 230 8.07 17.83 25.34
N ARG A 231 7.55 17.65 26.56
CA ARG A 231 6.10 17.59 26.79
C ARG A 231 5.39 18.92 26.61
N TYR A 232 6.10 20.04 26.65
CA TYR A 232 5.49 21.35 26.40
C TYR A 232 5.02 21.50 24.95
N TYR A 233 5.59 20.75 24.00
CA TYR A 233 5.15 20.74 22.60
C TYR A 233 3.82 20.02 22.39
N ASP A 234 3.43 19.11 23.30
CA ASP A 234 2.17 18.34 23.21
C ASP A 234 0.97 19.08 23.82
N LEU A 235 1.21 20.16 24.56
CA LEU A 235 0.17 20.88 25.29
C LEU A 235 -0.45 21.98 24.43
N SER A 236 -1.78 22.04 24.40
CA SER A 236 -2.52 23.10 23.73
C SER A 236 -2.34 24.46 24.44
N SER A 237 -2.61 25.54 23.70
CA SER A 237 -2.59 26.90 24.28
C SER A 237 -3.55 27.08 25.47
N GLN A 238 -4.63 26.30 25.54
CA GLN A 238 -5.58 26.32 26.65
C GLN A 238 -5.00 25.58 27.87
N GLU A 239 -4.47 24.37 27.67
CA GLU A 239 -3.83 23.56 28.72
C GLU A 239 -2.59 24.25 29.29
N ILE A 240 -1.78 24.89 28.45
CA ILE A 240 -0.65 25.71 28.93
C ILE A 240 -1.18 26.86 29.79
N GLY A 241 -2.25 27.52 29.34
CA GLY A 241 -2.93 28.57 30.09
C GLY A 241 -3.46 28.10 31.44
N GLU A 242 -3.99 26.89 31.52
CA GLU A 242 -4.45 26.27 32.77
C GLU A 242 -3.29 25.84 33.68
N LEU A 243 -2.22 25.28 33.09
CA LEU A 243 -1.01 24.84 33.80
C LEU A 243 -0.36 25.98 34.59
N ILE A 244 -0.34 27.18 34.01
CA ILE A 244 0.17 28.40 34.66
C ILE A 244 -0.91 29.20 35.39
N ARG A 245 -2.17 28.75 35.35
CA ARG A 245 -3.38 29.43 35.89
C ARG A 245 -3.55 30.85 35.35
N PHE A 246 -3.24 31.05 34.07
CA PHE A 246 -3.36 32.33 33.40
C PHE A 246 -3.68 32.15 31.90
N GLN A 247 -4.95 31.89 31.62
CA GLN A 247 -5.46 31.52 30.30
C GLN A 247 -5.11 32.51 29.18
N LYS A 248 -5.04 33.82 29.46
CA LYS A 248 -4.69 34.84 28.45
C LYS A 248 -3.28 34.70 27.90
N MET A 249 -2.32 34.19 28.67
CA MET A 249 -0.92 33.99 28.23
C MET A 249 -0.65 32.63 27.61
N GLY A 250 -1.59 31.68 27.72
CA GLY A 250 -1.44 30.35 27.14
C GLY A 250 -1.15 30.40 25.64
N LYS A 251 -1.83 31.29 24.90
CA LYS A 251 -1.59 31.52 23.46
C LYS A 251 -0.19 32.05 23.15
N GLN A 252 0.32 32.98 23.95
CA GLN A 252 1.64 33.56 23.73
C GLN A 252 2.75 32.56 24.04
N LEU A 253 2.64 31.83 25.16
CA LEU A 253 3.62 30.81 25.54
C LEU A 253 3.65 29.66 24.54
N HIS A 254 2.48 29.17 24.12
CA HIS A 254 2.37 28.17 23.07
C HIS A 254 3.11 28.61 21.81
N ARG A 255 2.90 29.86 21.37
CA ARG A 255 3.64 30.41 20.22
C ARG A 255 5.15 30.37 20.44
N CYS A 256 5.65 30.81 21.60
CA CYS A 256 7.09 30.81 21.88
C CYS A 256 7.69 29.40 21.97
N ILE A 257 6.97 28.41 22.52
CA ILE A 257 7.41 27.00 22.57
C ILE A 257 7.63 26.48 21.15
N HIS A 258 6.65 26.67 20.27
CA HIS A 258 6.77 26.25 18.88
C HIS A 258 7.73 27.10 18.06
N GLN A 259 8.15 28.28 18.54
CA GLN A 259 9.20 29.07 17.91
C GLN A 259 10.61 28.62 18.33
N LEU A 260 10.81 27.81 19.38
CA LEU A 260 12.17 27.38 19.74
C LEU A 260 12.72 26.43 18.64
N PRO A 261 13.91 26.69 18.07
CA PRO A 261 14.43 25.85 17.00
C PRO A 261 14.54 24.39 17.41
N LYS A 262 13.88 23.50 16.68
CA LYS A 262 13.90 22.05 16.86
C LYS A 262 14.08 21.43 15.48
N LEU A 263 14.88 20.37 15.40
CA LEU A 263 15.15 19.68 14.14
C LEU A 263 14.78 18.21 14.29
N ASN A 264 14.14 17.61 13.30
CA ASN A 264 13.91 16.18 13.24
C ASN A 264 14.96 15.55 12.32
N LEU A 265 15.56 14.45 12.78
CA LEU A 265 16.68 13.80 12.11
C LEU A 265 16.27 12.41 11.62
N SER A 266 16.68 12.05 10.41
CA SER A 266 16.63 10.67 9.91
C SER A 266 17.91 10.36 9.14
N ALA A 267 18.50 9.18 9.32
CA ALA A 267 19.73 8.80 8.65
C ALA A 267 19.58 7.47 7.92
N HIS A 268 20.09 7.40 6.69
CA HIS A 268 20.22 6.17 5.93
C HIS A 268 21.71 5.79 5.85
N VAL A 269 22.03 4.52 6.12
CA VAL A 269 23.41 4.03 6.16
C VAL A 269 23.63 3.01 5.06
N GLN A 270 24.68 3.21 4.28
CA GLN A 270 25.08 2.35 3.18
C GLN A 270 26.52 1.88 3.39
N PRO A 271 26.79 0.57 3.46
CA PRO A 271 28.17 0.09 3.52
C PRO A 271 28.87 0.36 2.19
N ILE A 272 29.88 1.24 2.20
CA ILE A 272 30.70 1.53 1.01
C ILE A 272 31.83 0.51 0.93
N THR A 273 32.50 0.24 2.04
CA THR A 273 33.53 -0.82 2.16
C THR A 273 33.43 -1.50 3.53
N ARG A 274 34.21 -2.58 3.77
CA ARG A 274 34.27 -3.27 5.07
C ARG A 274 34.69 -2.37 6.25
N THR A 275 35.29 -1.20 6.00
CA THR A 275 35.79 -0.27 7.03
C THR A 275 35.16 1.11 6.95
N VAL A 276 34.23 1.36 6.02
CA VAL A 276 33.64 2.69 5.79
C VAL A 276 32.16 2.56 5.47
N LEU A 277 31.35 3.28 6.24
CA LEU A 277 29.92 3.45 6.02
C LEU A 277 29.63 4.84 5.44
N GLY A 278 28.81 4.89 4.41
CA GLY A 278 28.18 6.12 3.93
C GLY A 278 26.92 6.41 4.73
N PHE A 279 26.75 7.66 5.13
CA PHE A 279 25.63 8.19 5.86
C PHE A 279 24.97 9.28 5.03
N GLU A 280 23.68 9.14 4.83
CA GLU A 280 22.81 10.18 4.30
C GLU A 280 21.90 10.64 5.44
N LEU A 281 22.24 11.76 6.06
CA LEU A 281 21.49 12.39 7.14
C LEU A 281 20.54 13.44 6.60
N THR A 282 19.24 13.26 6.82
CA THR A 282 18.22 14.27 6.55
C THR A 282 17.85 15.02 7.82
N ILE A 283 17.88 16.35 7.72
CA ILE A 283 17.61 17.31 8.79
C ILE A 283 16.38 18.12 8.39
N THR A 284 15.32 18.02 9.19
CA THR A 284 14.05 18.72 8.95
C THR A 284 13.79 19.72 10.04
N PRO A 285 13.64 21.02 9.75
CA PRO A 285 13.26 22.00 10.75
C PRO A 285 11.82 21.79 11.23
N ASP A 286 11.62 21.75 12.55
CA ASP A 286 10.35 21.51 13.22
C ASP A 286 10.07 22.61 14.25
N PHE A 287 10.06 23.85 13.78
CA PHE A 287 9.72 25.03 14.58
C PHE A 287 9.16 26.15 13.71
N LEU A 288 8.31 26.99 14.29
CA LEU A 288 7.73 28.16 13.66
C LEU A 288 8.79 29.25 13.49
N TRP A 289 9.18 29.51 12.25
CA TRP A 289 10.05 30.64 11.95
C TRP A 289 9.34 31.97 12.23
N ASP A 290 10.11 32.93 12.70
CA ASP A 290 9.67 34.30 12.95
C ASP A 290 10.89 35.19 12.75
N ASP A 291 10.83 36.07 11.75
CA ASP A 291 11.95 36.91 11.34
C ASP A 291 12.47 37.79 12.46
N LYS A 292 11.60 38.18 13.41
CA LYS A 292 11.97 39.02 14.54
C LYS A 292 12.74 38.25 15.61
N VAL A 293 12.64 36.92 15.59
CA VAL A 293 13.25 36.02 16.57
C VAL A 293 14.48 35.31 15.99
N HIS A 294 14.36 34.78 14.77
CA HIS A 294 15.35 33.90 14.13
C HIS A 294 16.23 34.62 13.09
N GLY A 295 15.80 35.78 12.63
CA GLY A 295 16.48 36.51 11.55
C GLY A 295 16.38 35.77 10.22
N TYR A 296 17.51 35.71 9.48
CA TYR A 296 17.58 35.11 8.13
C TYR A 296 18.27 33.75 8.09
N VAL A 297 19.08 33.39 9.10
CA VAL A 297 19.82 32.11 9.14
C VAL A 297 19.97 31.61 10.58
N GLU A 298 19.63 30.35 10.79
CA GLU A 298 19.82 29.60 12.02
C GLU A 298 20.89 28.50 11.83
N PRO A 299 22.08 28.64 12.44
CA PRO A 299 23.13 27.64 12.34
C PRO A 299 23.00 26.49 13.34
N PHE A 300 23.47 25.31 12.94
CA PHE A 300 23.51 24.06 13.69
C PHE A 300 24.81 23.31 13.44
N TRP A 301 25.22 22.49 14.41
CA TRP A 301 26.29 21.50 14.26
C TRP A 301 25.69 20.12 14.15
N VAL A 302 26.15 19.37 13.16
CA VAL A 302 25.89 17.93 13.01
C VAL A 302 27.13 17.21 13.51
N ILE A 303 26.96 16.33 14.49
CA ILE A 303 28.04 15.62 15.17
C ILE A 303 27.67 14.15 15.23
N VAL A 304 28.49 13.28 14.67
CA VAL A 304 28.34 11.82 14.75
C VAL A 304 29.26 11.31 15.84
N GLU A 305 28.68 10.69 16.84
CA GLU A 305 29.33 10.14 18.03
C GLU A 305 29.34 8.61 17.95
N ASP A 306 30.36 8.01 18.56
CA ASP A 306 30.44 6.57 18.74
C ASP A 306 29.40 6.05 19.75
N ASN A 307 29.34 4.73 19.94
CA ASN A 307 28.35 4.09 20.81
C ASN A 307 28.40 4.58 22.27
N ASP A 308 29.56 5.02 22.75
CA ASP A 308 29.74 5.46 24.14
C ASP A 308 29.59 6.98 24.29
N GLY A 309 29.42 7.72 23.18
CA GLY A 309 29.28 9.17 23.17
C GLY A 309 30.56 9.88 23.64
N GLU A 310 31.72 9.26 23.47
CA GLU A 310 33.02 9.80 23.89
C GLU A 310 33.74 10.50 22.73
N TYR A 311 33.68 9.89 21.54
CA TYR A 311 34.42 10.33 20.36
C TYR A 311 33.50 10.83 19.26
N ILE A 312 33.88 11.96 18.64
CA ILE A 312 33.24 12.46 17.43
C ILE A 312 33.91 11.82 16.23
N LEU A 313 33.16 11.00 15.51
CA LEU A 313 33.60 10.29 14.31
C LEU A 313 33.48 11.16 13.05
N HIS A 314 32.50 12.07 13.02
CA HIS A 314 32.29 13.03 11.94
C HIS A 314 31.59 14.28 12.47
N HIS A 315 31.89 15.45 11.92
CA HIS A 315 31.11 16.67 12.20
C HIS A 315 31.03 17.59 11.00
N GLU A 316 29.90 18.28 10.87
CA GLU A 316 29.62 19.23 9.79
C GLU A 316 28.82 20.44 10.31
N TYR A 317 29.05 21.62 9.73
CA TYR A 317 28.34 22.85 10.09
C TYR A 317 27.18 23.09 9.14
N PHE A 318 25.96 22.98 9.65
CA PHE A 318 24.73 23.08 8.89
C PHE A 318 24.09 24.47 9.10
N MET A 319 23.81 25.19 8.02
CA MET A 319 23.19 26.52 8.09
C MET A 319 21.79 26.49 7.51
N LEU A 320 20.79 26.53 8.40
CA LEU A 320 19.40 26.64 8.01
C LEU A 320 19.06 28.08 7.64
N LYS A 321 18.90 28.37 6.34
CA LYS A 321 18.46 29.69 5.90
C LYS A 321 16.94 29.77 5.99
N LYS A 322 16.41 30.95 6.29
CA LYS A 322 14.97 31.23 6.34
C LYS A 322 14.22 30.68 5.13
N GLN A 323 14.77 30.91 3.94
CA GLN A 323 14.15 30.50 2.68
C GLN A 323 14.00 28.99 2.53
N TYR A 324 14.70 28.21 3.36
CA TYR A 324 14.72 26.76 3.36
C TYR A 324 14.19 26.19 4.69
N VAL A 325 13.60 27.00 5.59
CA VAL A 325 13.10 26.48 6.88
C VAL A 325 12.06 25.37 6.71
N ASP A 326 11.28 25.41 5.63
CA ASP A 326 10.25 24.41 5.34
C ASP A 326 10.78 23.25 4.47
N GLU A 327 12.08 23.24 4.14
CA GLU A 327 12.75 22.22 3.33
C GLU A 327 13.56 21.25 4.19
N ASP A 328 13.56 19.98 3.79
CA ASP A 328 14.44 18.96 4.33
C ASP A 328 15.85 19.12 3.75
N HIS A 329 16.85 19.09 4.61
CA HIS A 329 18.25 19.22 4.19
C HIS A 329 18.94 17.88 4.31
N THR A 330 19.47 17.37 3.20
CA THR A 330 20.24 16.12 3.19
C THR A 330 21.73 16.43 3.22
N LEU A 331 22.45 15.77 4.12
CA LEU A 331 23.89 15.79 4.23
C LEU A 331 24.42 14.39 3.99
N HIS A 332 25.42 14.28 3.11
CA HIS A 332 26.06 13.02 2.77
C HIS A 332 27.48 13.05 3.31
N PHE A 333 27.80 12.11 4.18
CA PHE A 333 29.15 11.97 4.72
C PHE A 333 29.50 10.51 4.93
N THR A 334 30.77 10.21 5.14
CA THR A 334 31.24 8.84 5.39
C THR A 334 31.91 8.76 6.75
N VAL A 335 31.71 7.63 7.44
CA VAL A 335 32.22 7.39 8.78
C VAL A 335 32.97 6.06 8.80
N PRO A 336 34.19 6.02 9.36
CA PRO A 336 34.93 4.76 9.50
C PRO A 336 34.26 3.83 10.53
N ILE A 337 34.33 2.52 10.29
CA ILE A 337 33.92 1.47 11.23
C ILE A 337 35.12 0.60 11.63
N TYR A 338 35.15 0.23 12.90
CA TYR A 338 36.18 -0.62 13.50
C TYR A 338 35.58 -1.99 13.85
N GLU A 339 36.35 -3.07 13.73
CA GLU A 339 35.91 -4.41 14.14
C GLU A 339 36.24 -4.65 15.63
N PRO A 340 35.31 -5.19 16.43
CA PRO A 340 33.96 -5.66 16.08
C PRO A 340 32.94 -4.53 15.84
N LEU A 341 31.99 -4.73 14.91
CA LEU A 341 31.01 -3.71 14.51
C LEU A 341 30.17 -3.27 15.72
N PRO A 342 30.18 -1.97 16.07
CA PRO A 342 29.40 -1.46 17.19
C PRO A 342 27.89 -1.53 16.89
N PRO A 343 27.04 -1.67 17.90
CA PRO A 343 25.60 -1.88 17.70
C PRO A 343 24.91 -0.65 17.08
N GLN A 344 25.39 0.55 17.38
CA GLN A 344 24.86 1.80 16.88
C GLN A 344 25.89 2.95 16.98
N TYR A 345 25.68 4.00 16.20
CA TYR A 345 26.28 5.33 16.39
C TYR A 345 25.18 6.35 16.71
N PHE A 346 25.55 7.51 17.25
CA PHE A 346 24.60 8.60 17.53
C PHE A 346 24.88 9.80 16.64
N ILE A 347 23.85 10.34 16.00
CA ILE A 347 23.95 11.60 15.26
C ILE A 347 23.25 12.67 16.09
N ARG A 348 24.03 13.61 16.63
CA ARG A 348 23.57 14.77 17.37
C ARG A 348 23.56 15.98 16.48
N VAL A 349 22.41 16.64 16.37
CA VAL A 349 22.31 17.97 15.75
C VAL A 349 21.92 18.98 16.80
N VAL A 350 22.78 19.98 17.01
CA VAL A 350 22.65 20.97 18.09
C VAL A 350 22.70 22.38 17.51
N SER A 351 21.78 23.26 17.91
CA SER A 351 21.81 24.66 17.46
C SER A 351 23.11 25.31 17.87
N ASP A 352 23.60 26.25 17.08
CA ASP A 352 24.78 27.03 17.44
C ASP A 352 24.46 28.17 18.41
N LYS A 353 23.22 28.67 18.36
CA LYS A 353 22.78 29.89 19.07
C LYS A 353 21.83 29.61 20.24
N TRP A 354 21.00 28.58 20.14
CA TRP A 354 19.87 28.37 21.05
C TRP A 354 20.19 27.33 22.13
N LEU A 355 19.88 27.67 23.39
CA LEU A 355 19.89 26.72 24.51
C LEU A 355 18.61 25.88 24.51
N GLY A 356 18.75 24.60 24.83
CA GLY A 356 17.63 23.64 24.79
C GLY A 356 17.19 23.21 23.38
N SER A 357 17.98 23.53 22.36
CA SER A 357 17.75 23.16 20.96
C SER A 357 18.79 22.13 20.52
N GLN A 358 18.46 20.85 20.69
CA GLN A 358 19.25 19.72 20.21
C GLN A 358 18.38 18.50 19.94
N THR A 359 18.81 17.67 18.99
CA THR A 359 18.18 16.39 18.64
C THR A 359 19.24 15.33 18.48
N ILE A 360 18.99 14.13 19.01
CA ILE A 360 19.91 12.99 18.93
C ILE A 360 19.18 11.85 18.21
N LEU A 361 19.81 11.26 17.20
CA LEU A 361 19.33 10.13 16.41
C LEU A 361 20.28 8.93 16.58
N PRO A 362 19.87 7.83 17.23
CA PRO A 362 20.63 6.58 17.17
C PRO A 362 20.50 5.93 15.79
N VAL A 363 21.61 5.40 15.27
CA VAL A 363 21.70 4.77 13.96
C VAL A 363 22.29 3.37 14.10
N CYS A 364 21.45 2.34 13.90
CA CYS A 364 21.79 0.92 14.10
C CYS A 364 22.15 0.24 12.77
N PHE A 365 23.05 -0.76 12.78
CA PHE A 365 23.51 -1.45 11.56
C PHE A 365 22.96 -2.89 11.43
N SER A 366 22.00 -3.13 10.50
CA SER A 366 21.61 -4.47 9.97
C SER A 366 21.08 -4.31 8.53
N TYR A 367 21.54 -5.03 7.48
CA TYR A 367 20.91 -6.25 6.94
C TYR A 367 21.58 -6.87 5.67
N SER A 368 21.54 -8.20 5.53
CA SER A 368 21.72 -9.05 4.32
C SER A 368 20.80 -10.29 4.45
N ALA A 369 20.56 -11.08 3.38
CA ALA A 369 19.66 -12.24 3.33
C ALA A 369 19.50 -12.93 4.70
N PHE A 370 18.26 -12.97 5.21
CA PHE A 370 18.03 -13.34 6.60
C PHE A 370 18.51 -14.77 6.84
N LYS A 371 19.49 -14.93 7.74
CA LYS A 371 20.02 -16.24 8.13
C LYS A 371 19.10 -16.98 9.12
N HIS A 372 18.11 -16.26 9.66
CA HIS A 372 17.19 -16.75 10.67
C HIS A 372 15.77 -16.28 10.36
N PHE A 373 14.79 -17.17 10.59
CA PHE A 373 13.39 -16.82 10.55
C PHE A 373 13.06 -15.79 11.64
N ASN A 374 12.03 -14.98 11.40
CA ASN A 374 11.58 -14.01 12.41
C ASN A 374 10.99 -14.73 13.65
N PRO A 375 10.75 -14.05 14.78
CA PRO A 375 10.27 -14.69 16.00
C PRO A 375 8.94 -15.45 15.83
N ILE A 376 8.01 -14.91 15.04
CA ILE A 376 6.72 -15.55 14.76
C ILE A 376 6.93 -16.85 13.99
N GLN A 377 7.66 -16.78 12.88
CA GLN A 377 8.01 -17.92 12.04
C GLN A 377 8.75 -19.01 12.83
N THR A 378 9.71 -18.61 13.67
CA THR A 378 10.49 -19.51 14.52
C THR A 378 9.59 -20.25 15.53
N GLN A 379 8.64 -19.53 16.14
CA GLN A 379 7.71 -20.11 17.10
C GLN A 379 6.74 -21.12 16.46
N VAL A 380 6.24 -20.82 15.25
CA VAL A 380 5.29 -21.72 14.56
C VAL A 380 5.97 -22.86 13.80
N PHE A 381 7.26 -22.72 13.46
CA PHE A 381 8.00 -23.67 12.61
C PHE A 381 7.92 -25.11 13.12
N THR A 382 8.10 -25.33 14.42
CA THR A 382 8.09 -26.69 14.99
C THR A 382 6.76 -27.39 14.75
N VAL A 383 5.63 -26.69 14.90
CA VAL A 383 4.31 -27.30 14.69
C VAL A 383 4.04 -27.47 13.19
N LEU A 384 4.28 -26.45 12.38
CA LEU A 384 3.99 -26.51 10.94
C LEU A 384 4.89 -27.48 10.16
N TYR A 385 6.14 -27.65 10.59
CA TYR A 385 7.10 -28.48 9.87
C TYR A 385 7.27 -29.89 10.46
N ASN A 386 7.00 -30.09 11.76
CA ASN A 386 7.17 -31.38 12.41
C ASN A 386 5.85 -32.09 12.79
N SER A 387 4.68 -31.45 12.69
CA SER A 387 3.37 -32.07 12.97
C SER A 387 2.41 -31.99 11.77
N ASP A 388 1.37 -32.82 11.78
CA ASP A 388 0.27 -32.80 10.80
C ASP A 388 -1.02 -32.19 11.38
N ASP A 389 -0.91 -31.50 12.53
CA ASP A 389 -2.05 -30.86 13.17
C ASP A 389 -2.55 -29.69 12.31
N SER A 390 -3.86 -29.43 12.36
CA SER A 390 -4.41 -28.19 11.81
C SER A 390 -3.93 -26.99 12.64
N VAL A 391 -3.37 -25.98 11.98
CA VAL A 391 -2.77 -24.80 12.62
C VAL A 391 -3.50 -23.52 12.21
N LEU A 392 -3.78 -22.66 13.17
CA LEU A 392 -4.22 -21.29 12.94
C LEU A 392 -3.10 -20.32 13.37
N VAL A 393 -2.61 -19.52 12.41
CA VAL A 393 -1.61 -18.47 12.66
C VAL A 393 -2.26 -17.10 12.44
N ALA A 394 -2.71 -16.47 13.53
CA ALA A 394 -3.21 -15.10 13.52
C ALA A 394 -2.07 -14.14 13.91
N ALA A 395 -1.55 -13.41 12.92
CA ALA A 395 -0.52 -12.40 13.10
C ALA A 395 -0.78 -11.19 12.19
N PRO A 396 -0.27 -9.99 12.53
CA PRO A 396 -0.50 -8.80 11.72
C PRO A 396 0.06 -8.93 10.30
N THR A 397 -0.54 -8.25 9.32
CA THR A 397 0.00 -8.14 7.95
C THR A 397 1.46 -7.64 7.99
N GLY A 398 2.32 -8.26 7.19
CA GLY A 398 3.78 -8.02 7.21
C GLY A 398 4.57 -8.95 8.15
N SER A 399 3.91 -9.82 8.91
CA SER A 399 4.58 -10.78 9.83
C SER A 399 5.23 -11.98 9.15
N GLY A 400 5.10 -12.10 7.83
CA GLY A 400 5.64 -13.22 7.06
C GLY A 400 4.82 -14.52 7.18
N LYS A 401 3.49 -14.40 7.34
CA LYS A 401 2.54 -15.54 7.39
C LYS A 401 2.63 -16.44 6.16
N THR A 402 2.92 -15.88 4.99
CA THR A 402 3.10 -16.67 3.76
C THR A 402 4.23 -17.69 3.89
N ILE A 403 5.35 -17.35 4.55
CA ILE A 403 6.44 -18.30 4.77
C ILE A 403 5.99 -19.44 5.70
N CYS A 404 5.08 -19.16 6.64
CA CYS A 404 4.47 -20.20 7.47
C CYS A 404 3.65 -21.20 6.61
N ALA A 405 2.90 -20.70 5.62
CA ALA A 405 2.23 -21.55 4.64
C ALA A 405 3.24 -22.36 3.80
N GLU A 406 4.36 -21.75 3.39
CA GLU A 406 5.43 -22.43 2.66
C GLU A 406 6.06 -23.58 3.48
N PHE A 407 6.18 -23.46 4.81
CA PHE A 407 6.62 -24.58 5.66
C PHE A 407 5.70 -25.80 5.54
N ALA A 408 4.38 -25.58 5.58
CA ALA A 408 3.41 -26.66 5.44
C ALA A 408 3.47 -27.32 4.05
N ILE A 409 3.69 -26.52 2.99
CA ILE A 409 3.88 -27.03 1.62
C ILE A 409 5.11 -27.93 1.53
N LEU A 410 6.24 -27.48 2.10
CA LEU A 410 7.49 -28.25 2.09
C LEU A 410 7.36 -29.55 2.87
N ARG A 411 6.69 -29.53 4.04
CA ARG A 411 6.37 -30.75 4.79
C ARG A 411 5.52 -31.70 3.96
N ASN A 412 4.46 -31.20 3.32
CA ASN A 412 3.59 -32.05 2.49
C ASN A 412 4.33 -32.65 1.29
N HIS A 413 5.23 -31.88 0.67
CA HIS A 413 6.08 -32.38 -0.40
C HIS A 413 7.01 -33.50 0.09
N GLN A 414 7.64 -33.35 1.26
CA GLN A 414 8.47 -34.39 1.85
C GLN A 414 7.69 -35.70 2.07
N LYS A 415 6.46 -35.60 2.58
CA LYS A 415 5.58 -36.77 2.80
C LYS A 415 5.12 -37.42 1.49
N ALA A 416 4.88 -36.61 0.46
CA ALA A 416 4.54 -37.11 -0.86
C ALA A 416 5.72 -37.85 -1.52
N VAL A 417 6.94 -37.36 -1.36
CA VAL A 417 8.16 -38.04 -1.86
C VAL A 417 8.39 -39.37 -1.14
N SER A 418 8.07 -39.47 0.15
CA SER A 418 8.10 -40.74 0.90
C SER A 418 6.91 -41.67 0.60
N GLY A 419 5.94 -41.25 -0.22
CA GLY A 419 4.76 -42.02 -0.57
C GLY A 419 3.68 -42.10 0.52
N GLU A 420 3.75 -41.24 1.55
CA GLU A 420 2.78 -41.22 2.65
C GLU A 420 1.50 -40.46 2.30
N THR A 421 1.59 -39.46 1.42
CA THR A 421 0.46 -38.60 1.00
C THR A 421 0.53 -38.29 -0.50
N ASN A 422 -0.58 -37.83 -1.08
CA ASN A 422 -0.56 -37.27 -2.43
C ASN A 422 -0.04 -35.82 -2.38
N MET A 423 0.70 -35.38 -3.39
CA MET A 423 1.07 -33.97 -3.51
C MET A 423 -0.08 -33.17 -4.11
N ARG A 424 -1.04 -32.76 -3.27
CA ARG A 424 -2.12 -31.85 -3.68
C ARG A 424 -2.42 -30.83 -2.60
N VAL A 425 -1.94 -29.61 -2.84
CA VAL A 425 -2.11 -28.45 -1.97
C VAL A 425 -3.12 -27.51 -2.61
N VAL A 426 -4.10 -27.05 -1.83
CA VAL A 426 -4.99 -25.98 -2.22
C VAL A 426 -4.70 -24.76 -1.35
N TYR A 427 -4.48 -23.62 -2.00
CA TYR A 427 -4.28 -22.33 -1.37
C TYR A 427 -5.41 -21.38 -1.78
N ILE A 428 -6.15 -20.90 -0.78
CA ILE A 428 -7.23 -19.94 -0.95
C ILE A 428 -6.72 -18.56 -0.57
N ALA A 429 -6.58 -17.69 -1.58
CA ALA A 429 -6.44 -16.26 -1.38
C ALA A 429 -7.84 -15.63 -1.37
N PRO A 430 -8.14 -14.68 -0.47
CA PRO A 430 -9.47 -14.10 -0.35
C PRO A 430 -9.89 -13.27 -1.58
N ILE A 431 -8.93 -12.77 -2.37
CA ILE A 431 -9.15 -11.85 -3.49
C ILE A 431 -8.28 -12.31 -4.66
N GLU A 432 -8.80 -12.18 -5.88
CA GLU A 432 -8.13 -12.63 -7.12
C GLU A 432 -6.74 -12.01 -7.31
N ALA A 433 -6.56 -10.75 -6.92
CA ALA A 433 -5.30 -10.07 -7.09
C ALA A 433 -4.18 -10.69 -6.22
N LEU A 434 -4.49 -11.13 -5.00
CA LEU A 434 -3.56 -11.90 -4.16
C LEU A 434 -3.31 -13.30 -4.74
N ALA A 435 -4.33 -13.95 -5.30
CA ALA A 435 -4.17 -15.24 -5.96
C ALA A 435 -3.14 -15.16 -7.12
N LYS A 436 -3.26 -14.14 -7.98
CA LYS A 436 -2.32 -13.87 -9.08
C LYS A 436 -0.91 -13.57 -8.58
N GLU A 437 -0.78 -12.78 -7.52
CA GLU A 437 0.52 -12.48 -6.91
C GLU A 437 1.20 -13.76 -6.40
N ARG A 438 0.47 -14.60 -5.67
CA ARG A 438 0.97 -15.88 -5.15
C ARG A 438 1.30 -16.86 -6.27
N TYR A 439 0.49 -16.91 -7.32
CA TYR A 439 0.78 -17.73 -8.51
C TYR A 439 2.12 -17.37 -9.13
N ARG A 440 2.43 -16.08 -9.30
CA ARG A 440 3.73 -15.64 -9.84
C ARG A 440 4.90 -16.01 -8.91
N ASP A 441 4.78 -15.76 -7.61
CA ASP A 441 5.83 -16.05 -6.62
C ASP A 441 6.11 -17.56 -6.51
N TRP A 442 5.06 -18.36 -6.32
CA TRP A 442 5.19 -19.80 -6.13
C TRP A 442 5.49 -20.55 -7.42
N SER A 443 5.05 -20.08 -8.59
CA SER A 443 5.50 -20.65 -9.86
C SER A 443 7.02 -20.51 -10.01
N LYS A 444 7.59 -19.39 -9.54
CA LYS A 444 9.05 -19.18 -9.56
C LYS A 444 9.77 -19.99 -8.47
N LYS A 445 9.23 -20.06 -7.25
CA LYS A 445 9.86 -20.75 -6.11
C LYS A 445 9.74 -22.27 -6.15
N PHE A 446 8.58 -22.78 -6.54
CA PHE A 446 8.22 -24.21 -6.46
C PHE A 446 8.08 -24.87 -7.83
N GLY A 447 8.05 -24.11 -8.93
CA GLY A 447 7.86 -24.64 -10.28
C GLY A 447 8.89 -25.67 -10.74
N GLU A 448 10.06 -25.75 -10.08
CA GLU A 448 11.06 -26.78 -10.34
C GLU A 448 10.68 -28.18 -9.84
N PHE A 449 9.89 -28.27 -8.77
CA PHE A 449 9.54 -29.55 -8.13
C PHE A 449 8.04 -29.80 -7.96
N ALA A 450 7.19 -28.79 -8.21
CA ALA A 450 5.74 -28.92 -8.16
C ALA A 450 5.06 -28.10 -9.26
N ARG A 451 4.02 -28.66 -9.89
CA ARG A 451 3.22 -27.92 -10.88
C ARG A 451 2.23 -26.98 -10.18
N VAL A 452 2.51 -25.69 -10.25
CA VAL A 452 1.66 -24.61 -9.72
C VAL A 452 0.63 -24.19 -10.77
N VAL A 453 -0.65 -24.08 -10.38
CA VAL A 453 -1.75 -23.65 -11.25
C VAL A 453 -2.65 -22.63 -10.54
N GLU A 454 -3.23 -21.70 -11.29
CA GLU A 454 -4.23 -20.74 -10.81
C GLU A 454 -5.59 -21.08 -11.44
N LEU A 455 -6.65 -21.15 -10.62
CA LEU A 455 -8.01 -21.37 -11.14
C LEU A 455 -8.54 -20.12 -11.85
N THR A 456 -9.19 -20.33 -12.99
CA THR A 456 -9.70 -19.29 -13.89
C THR A 456 -11.12 -18.86 -13.54
N GLY A 457 -11.89 -19.70 -12.83
CA GLY A 457 -13.33 -19.56 -12.60
C GLY A 457 -14.19 -20.10 -13.73
N GLU A 458 -13.62 -20.84 -14.68
CA GLU A 458 -14.37 -21.60 -15.68
C GLU A 458 -14.30 -23.09 -15.33
N THR A 459 -15.44 -23.66 -14.93
CA THR A 459 -15.50 -25.01 -14.32
C THR A 459 -14.82 -26.09 -15.16
N ALA A 460 -15.00 -26.08 -16.48
CA ALA A 460 -14.42 -27.10 -17.36
C ALA A 460 -12.88 -26.98 -17.47
N ALA A 461 -12.36 -25.76 -17.56
CA ALA A 461 -10.92 -25.50 -17.58
C ALA A 461 -10.29 -25.79 -16.21
N ASP A 462 -10.94 -25.36 -15.13
CA ASP A 462 -10.47 -25.51 -13.76
C ASP A 462 -10.39 -26.97 -13.31
N LEU A 463 -11.29 -27.83 -13.79
CA LEU A 463 -11.18 -29.28 -13.58
C LEU A 463 -9.92 -29.87 -14.23
N LYS A 464 -9.60 -29.46 -15.47
CA LYS A 464 -8.37 -29.89 -16.15
C LYS A 464 -7.12 -29.38 -15.43
N LEU A 465 -7.18 -28.16 -14.87
CA LEU A 465 -6.10 -27.58 -14.07
C LEU A 465 -5.91 -28.32 -12.74
N LEU A 466 -7.00 -28.65 -12.06
CA LEU A 466 -6.98 -29.40 -10.79
C LEU A 466 -6.44 -30.83 -10.96
N ASP A 467 -6.76 -31.51 -12.06
CA ASP A 467 -6.23 -32.84 -12.35
C ASP A 467 -4.71 -32.83 -12.53
N LYS A 468 -4.17 -31.78 -13.17
CA LYS A 468 -2.75 -31.66 -13.49
C LYS A 468 -1.93 -30.96 -12.42
N GLY A 469 -2.56 -30.12 -11.59
CA GLY A 469 -1.91 -29.27 -10.62
C GLY A 469 -1.60 -29.98 -9.31
N GLU A 470 -0.45 -29.64 -8.72
CA GLU A 470 0.00 -30.11 -7.41
C GLU A 470 -0.15 -29.01 -6.36
N ILE A 471 0.05 -27.75 -6.75
CA ILE A 471 -0.25 -26.57 -5.94
C ILE A 471 -1.31 -25.75 -6.68
N ILE A 472 -2.52 -25.74 -6.15
CA ILE A 472 -3.68 -25.08 -6.73
C ILE A 472 -3.97 -23.79 -5.97
N ILE A 473 -3.91 -22.66 -6.66
CA ILE A 473 -4.21 -21.35 -6.12
C ILE A 473 -5.60 -20.92 -6.62
N SER A 474 -6.47 -20.53 -5.68
CA SER A 474 -7.86 -20.19 -5.97
C SER A 474 -8.36 -19.03 -5.11
N THR A 475 -9.48 -18.44 -5.52
CA THR A 475 -10.32 -17.61 -4.64
C THR A 475 -11.43 -18.46 -4.01
N PRO A 476 -12.14 -17.97 -2.96
CA PRO A 476 -13.20 -18.73 -2.31
C PRO A 476 -14.31 -19.11 -3.28
N GLU A 477 -14.76 -18.21 -4.15
CA GLU A 477 -15.87 -18.44 -5.08
C GLU A 477 -15.50 -19.46 -6.16
N LYS A 478 -14.29 -19.35 -6.73
CA LYS A 478 -13.79 -20.30 -7.73
C LYS A 478 -13.66 -21.70 -7.12
N TRP A 479 -13.22 -21.78 -5.86
CA TRP A 479 -13.10 -23.04 -5.15
C TRP A 479 -14.47 -23.59 -4.74
N ASP A 480 -15.41 -22.77 -4.26
CA ASP A 480 -16.76 -23.19 -3.90
C ASP A 480 -17.49 -23.78 -5.11
N ALA A 481 -17.50 -23.08 -6.25
CA ALA A 481 -18.09 -23.57 -7.50
C ALA A 481 -17.52 -24.95 -7.92
N LEU A 482 -16.24 -25.21 -7.63
CA LEU A 482 -15.59 -26.48 -7.92
C LEU A 482 -15.80 -27.54 -6.82
N SER A 483 -15.89 -27.15 -5.55
CA SER A 483 -15.97 -28.07 -4.43
C SER A 483 -17.40 -28.49 -4.09
N ARG A 484 -18.44 -27.76 -4.48
CA ARG A 484 -19.85 -28.19 -4.31
C ARG A 484 -20.09 -29.63 -4.75
N ARG A 485 -19.50 -30.06 -5.88
CA ARG A 485 -19.63 -31.45 -6.40
C ARG A 485 -18.52 -32.39 -5.93
N TRP A 486 -17.95 -32.18 -4.74
CA TRP A 486 -16.81 -32.94 -4.23
C TRP A 486 -17.08 -34.46 -4.21
N LYS A 487 -18.31 -34.91 -3.94
CA LYS A 487 -18.69 -36.35 -3.98
C LYS A 487 -18.40 -37.01 -5.34
N GLN A 488 -18.57 -36.27 -6.43
CA GLN A 488 -18.35 -36.75 -7.81
C GLN A 488 -16.90 -36.48 -8.27
N ARG A 489 -16.20 -35.54 -7.62
CA ARG A 489 -14.89 -35.03 -8.04
C ARG A 489 -13.78 -35.60 -7.15
N LYS A 490 -13.25 -36.77 -7.53
CA LYS A 490 -12.08 -37.40 -6.86
C LYS A 490 -10.91 -36.43 -6.60
N PRO A 491 -10.56 -35.49 -7.51
CA PRO A 491 -9.44 -34.61 -7.26
C PRO A 491 -9.59 -33.70 -6.05
N VAL A 492 -10.84 -33.31 -5.73
CA VAL A 492 -11.19 -32.50 -4.55
C VAL A 492 -11.04 -33.32 -3.26
N GLN A 493 -11.41 -34.60 -3.28
CA GLN A 493 -11.27 -35.51 -2.14
C GLN A 493 -9.80 -35.86 -1.83
N GLN A 494 -8.93 -35.75 -2.83
CA GLN A 494 -7.50 -36.09 -2.72
C GLN A 494 -6.63 -34.93 -2.24
N VAL A 495 -7.22 -33.78 -1.86
CA VAL A 495 -6.48 -32.64 -1.32
C VAL A 495 -5.85 -33.04 0.01
N SER A 496 -4.52 -32.98 0.06
CA SER A 496 -3.70 -33.35 1.21
C SER A 496 -3.44 -32.19 2.19
N LEU A 497 -3.44 -30.96 1.68
CA LEU A 497 -3.17 -29.75 2.45
C LEU A 497 -4.07 -28.62 1.94
N PHE A 498 -4.77 -27.97 2.87
CA PHE A 498 -5.64 -26.84 2.58
C PHE A 498 -5.16 -25.61 3.37
N ILE A 499 -4.84 -24.53 2.67
CA ILE A 499 -4.30 -23.30 3.25
C ILE A 499 -5.28 -22.17 2.93
N VAL A 500 -5.73 -21.47 3.97
CA VAL A 500 -6.55 -20.27 3.82
C VAL A 500 -5.78 -19.08 4.32
N ASP A 501 -5.48 -18.13 3.43
CA ASP A 501 -4.83 -16.88 3.80
C ASP A 501 -5.87 -15.80 4.14
N GLU A 502 -5.48 -14.88 5.03
CA GLU A 502 -6.31 -13.77 5.51
C GLU A 502 -7.75 -14.17 5.93
N LEU A 503 -7.85 -15.31 6.65
CA LEU A 503 -9.10 -15.88 7.18
C LEU A 503 -9.99 -14.88 7.95
N HIS A 504 -9.41 -13.80 8.48
CA HIS A 504 -10.14 -12.74 9.17
C HIS A 504 -11.17 -12.02 8.27
N LEU A 505 -11.08 -12.18 6.94
CA LEU A 505 -12.05 -11.67 5.96
C LEU A 505 -13.38 -12.44 5.95
N ILE A 506 -13.57 -13.46 6.78
CA ILE A 506 -14.89 -14.07 7.05
C ILE A 506 -15.92 -13.02 7.48
N GLY A 507 -15.48 -11.96 8.17
CA GLY A 507 -16.36 -10.85 8.57
C GLY A 507 -16.67 -9.83 7.47
N SER A 508 -16.20 -10.03 6.24
CA SER A 508 -16.55 -9.17 5.10
C SER A 508 -17.86 -9.62 4.44
N GLU A 509 -18.41 -8.80 3.54
CA GLU A 509 -19.64 -9.14 2.79
C GLU A 509 -19.50 -10.47 2.02
N LYS A 510 -18.33 -10.72 1.41
CA LYS A 510 -18.02 -11.98 0.70
C LYS A 510 -17.47 -13.08 1.60
N GLY A 511 -17.36 -12.84 2.90
CA GLY A 511 -16.77 -13.76 3.87
C GLY A 511 -17.58 -15.04 4.11
N HIS A 512 -18.88 -15.03 3.81
CA HIS A 512 -19.76 -16.20 3.88
C HIS A 512 -19.27 -17.39 3.02
N VAL A 513 -18.69 -17.12 1.85
CA VAL A 513 -18.11 -18.18 0.99
C VAL A 513 -16.80 -18.73 1.59
N LEU A 514 -16.00 -17.87 2.23
CA LEU A 514 -14.76 -18.26 2.90
C LEU A 514 -15.01 -19.10 4.16
N GLU A 515 -16.11 -18.82 4.87
CA GLU A 515 -16.48 -19.45 6.13
C GLU A 515 -16.73 -20.96 6.04
N ILE A 516 -17.17 -21.43 4.87
CA ILE A 516 -17.48 -22.85 4.62
C ILE A 516 -16.23 -23.74 4.81
N VAL A 517 -15.05 -23.14 4.89
CA VAL A 517 -13.77 -23.84 5.11
C VAL A 517 -13.29 -23.79 6.59
N TRP A 518 -14.18 -23.93 7.57
CA TRP A 518 -13.79 -23.80 8.99
C TRP A 518 -12.68 -24.78 9.42
N ILE A 519 -11.75 -24.29 10.25
CA ILE A 519 -10.52 -24.98 10.63
C ILE A 519 -10.65 -25.59 12.03
N GLY A 520 -10.55 -26.92 12.11
CA GLY A 520 -10.52 -27.71 13.35
C GLY A 520 -9.18 -27.67 14.10
N ALA A 521 -8.56 -26.49 14.21
CA ALA A 521 -7.25 -26.35 14.87
C ALA A 521 -7.34 -26.70 16.37
N THR A 522 -6.41 -27.54 16.85
CA THR A 522 -6.32 -27.90 18.26
C THR A 522 -5.73 -26.74 19.07
N ALA A 523 -5.86 -26.78 20.41
CA ALA A 523 -5.24 -25.78 21.27
C ALA A 523 -3.71 -25.69 21.11
N HIS A 524 -3.07 -26.78 20.68
CA HIS A 524 -1.63 -26.85 20.38
C HIS A 524 -1.27 -26.18 19.04
N GLY A 525 -2.21 -26.16 18.07
CA GLY A 525 -2.07 -25.49 16.78
C GLY A 525 -2.56 -24.04 16.74
N LEU A 526 -2.92 -23.44 17.89
CA LEU A 526 -3.48 -22.09 17.94
C LEU A 526 -2.41 -21.04 18.29
N PHE A 527 -2.00 -20.25 17.31
CA PHE A 527 -1.07 -19.14 17.48
C PHE A 527 -1.75 -17.81 17.19
N ASN A 528 -2.09 -17.06 18.25
CA ASN A 528 -2.73 -15.74 18.14
C ASN A 528 -1.83 -14.64 18.70
N PHE A 529 -1.26 -13.83 17.82
CA PHE A 529 -0.34 -12.75 18.13
C PHE A 529 -1.06 -11.39 18.12
N PRO A 530 -0.84 -10.53 19.14
CA PRO A 530 -1.49 -9.22 19.19
C PRO A 530 -0.95 -8.27 18.09
N PRO A 531 -1.71 -7.23 17.68
CA PRO A 531 -1.32 -6.26 16.65
C PRO A 531 0.06 -5.63 16.79
N ALA A 532 0.55 -5.50 18.02
CA ALA A 532 1.86 -4.93 18.35
C ALA A 532 3.04 -5.87 18.03
N VAL A 533 2.82 -7.18 17.91
CA VAL A 533 3.87 -8.16 17.60
C VAL A 533 4.07 -8.20 16.09
N ARG A 534 4.86 -7.24 15.60
CA ARG A 534 5.29 -7.13 14.20
C ARG A 534 6.81 -7.24 14.10
N PRO A 535 7.36 -7.92 13.08
CA PRO A 535 8.81 -7.91 12.84
C PRO A 535 9.36 -6.50 12.60
N VAL A 536 8.58 -5.64 11.95
CA VAL A 536 8.82 -4.21 11.80
C VAL A 536 7.71 -3.48 12.57
N PRO A 537 8.02 -2.80 13.70
CA PRO A 537 7.08 -1.97 14.44
C PRO A 537 6.36 -0.97 13.52
N LEU A 538 5.06 -0.76 13.74
CA LEU A 538 4.25 0.19 12.95
C LEU A 538 3.80 1.37 13.82
N GLU A 539 4.17 2.57 13.43
CA GLU A 539 3.69 3.82 14.02
C GLU A 539 2.43 4.30 13.28
N ILE A 540 1.31 4.46 14.00
CA ILE A 540 0.02 4.81 13.40
C ILE A 540 -0.39 6.21 13.86
N HIS A 541 -0.50 7.14 12.92
CA HIS A 541 -0.97 8.50 13.14
C HIS A 541 -2.34 8.69 12.52
N ILE A 542 -3.36 9.03 13.32
CA ILE A 542 -4.72 9.28 12.82
C ILE A 542 -5.02 10.77 12.95
N GLN A 543 -5.23 11.44 11.81
CA GLN A 543 -5.58 12.85 11.74
C GLN A 543 -7.02 13.00 11.24
N GLY A 544 -7.81 13.75 12.00
CA GLY A 544 -9.20 14.06 11.66
C GLY A 544 -9.30 15.39 10.94
N VAL A 545 -9.96 15.42 9.79
CA VAL A 545 -10.32 16.65 9.07
C VAL A 545 -11.80 16.95 9.28
N ASP A 546 -12.08 18.10 9.88
CA ASP A 546 -13.44 18.54 10.25
C ASP A 546 -14.08 19.36 9.13
N ILE A 547 -14.33 18.70 8.00
CA ILE A 547 -15.06 19.26 6.85
C ILE A 547 -16.11 18.22 6.48
N ALA A 548 -17.40 18.59 6.49
CA ALA A 548 -18.48 17.64 6.23
C ALA A 548 -18.59 17.23 4.75
N ASN A 549 -18.41 18.17 3.81
CA ASN A 549 -18.46 17.88 2.37
C ASN A 549 -17.26 17.02 1.95
N PHE A 550 -17.52 15.89 1.29
CA PHE A 550 -16.49 14.91 0.95
C PHE A 550 -15.44 15.44 -0.04
N GLU A 551 -15.83 16.05 -1.16
CA GLU A 551 -14.88 16.55 -2.16
C GLU A 551 -14.02 17.69 -1.60
N ALA A 552 -14.62 18.62 -0.84
CA ALA A 552 -13.88 19.69 -0.17
C ALA A 552 -12.91 19.13 0.89
N ARG A 553 -13.32 18.08 1.61
CA ARG A 553 -12.48 17.36 2.57
C ARG A 553 -11.31 16.67 1.88
N MET A 554 -11.55 15.97 0.78
CA MET A 554 -10.51 15.31 -0.01
C MET A 554 -9.49 16.33 -0.55
N GLN A 555 -9.94 17.46 -1.07
CA GLN A 555 -9.04 18.53 -1.51
C GLN A 555 -8.24 19.12 -0.34
N ALA A 556 -8.87 19.33 0.81
CA ALA A 556 -8.20 19.80 2.02
C ALA A 556 -7.19 18.79 2.59
N MET A 557 -7.33 17.49 2.28
CA MET A 557 -6.39 16.44 2.64
C MET A 557 -5.16 16.37 1.71
N ALA A 558 -5.19 16.96 0.51
CA ALA A 558 -4.09 16.85 -0.45
C ALA A 558 -2.77 17.46 0.07
N LYS A 559 -2.85 18.65 0.69
CA LYS A 559 -1.66 19.26 1.32
C LYS A 559 -1.20 18.49 2.56
N PRO A 560 -2.06 18.07 3.51
CA PRO A 560 -1.69 17.13 4.57
C PRO A 560 -1.05 15.83 4.08
N THR A 561 -1.49 15.28 2.94
CA THR A 561 -0.84 14.11 2.32
C THR A 561 0.57 14.44 1.84
N TYR A 562 0.77 15.56 1.15
CA TYR A 562 2.10 16.05 0.78
C TYR A 562 2.98 16.23 2.01
N THR A 563 2.45 16.91 3.04
CA THR A 563 3.11 17.10 4.33
C THR A 563 3.43 15.77 4.99
N ALA A 564 2.55 14.78 4.95
CA ALA A 564 2.82 13.47 5.51
C ALA A 564 3.97 12.76 4.77
N ILE A 565 4.03 12.87 3.44
CA ILE A 565 5.13 12.33 2.63
C ILE A 565 6.45 13.01 3.00
N THR A 566 6.49 14.34 2.98
CA THR A 566 7.71 15.09 3.34
C THR A 566 8.09 14.90 4.81
N GLN A 567 7.13 14.72 5.71
CA GLN A 567 7.38 14.55 7.14
C GLN A 567 7.81 13.12 7.53
N HIS A 568 7.18 12.10 6.92
CA HIS A 568 7.34 10.71 7.35
C HIS A 568 8.11 9.84 6.34
N ALA A 569 8.25 10.23 5.08
CA ALA A 569 8.95 9.49 4.02
C ALA A 569 10.19 10.23 3.48
N LYS A 570 11.06 10.68 4.39
CA LYS A 570 12.26 11.47 4.09
C LYS A 570 13.34 10.68 3.35
N SER A 571 14.32 11.39 2.76
CA SER A 571 15.50 10.78 2.11
C SER A 571 15.15 9.87 0.93
N GLY A 572 14.18 10.25 0.11
CA GLY A 572 13.75 9.42 -1.02
C GLY A 572 13.08 8.10 -0.63
N LYS A 573 12.70 7.91 0.65
CA LYS A 573 12.03 6.67 1.08
C LYS A 573 10.66 6.54 0.39
N PRO A 574 10.30 5.32 -0.03
CA PRO A 574 9.06 5.07 -0.76
C PRO A 574 7.84 5.41 0.09
N ALA A 575 6.94 6.22 -0.49
CA ALA A 575 5.66 6.59 0.09
C ALA A 575 4.52 6.07 -0.79
N LEU A 576 3.62 5.30 -0.18
CA LEU A 576 2.42 4.80 -0.83
C LEU A 576 1.20 5.56 -0.29
N VAL A 577 0.45 6.22 -1.17
CA VAL A 577 -0.75 6.97 -0.80
C VAL A 577 -1.98 6.23 -1.31
N PHE A 578 -2.85 5.76 -0.42
CA PHE A 578 -4.16 5.25 -0.79
C PHE A 578 -5.21 6.36 -0.83
N VAL A 579 -5.99 6.39 -1.90
CA VAL A 579 -7.08 7.36 -2.10
C VAL A 579 -8.38 6.67 -2.55
N PRO A 580 -9.56 7.28 -2.40
CA PRO A 580 -10.82 6.56 -2.54
C PRO A 580 -11.21 6.14 -3.94
N THR A 581 -10.77 6.87 -4.97
CA THR A 581 -11.20 6.59 -6.34
C THR A 581 -10.07 6.82 -7.34
N ARG A 582 -10.23 6.29 -8.55
CA ARG A 582 -9.31 6.53 -9.68
C ARG A 582 -9.11 8.02 -9.98
N LYS A 583 -10.20 8.80 -9.87
CA LYS A 583 -10.18 10.27 -10.03
C LYS A 583 -9.23 10.89 -9.01
N HIS A 584 -9.35 10.49 -7.74
CA HIS A 584 -8.47 10.99 -6.68
C HIS A 584 -7.03 10.53 -6.89
N ALA A 585 -6.76 9.32 -7.39
CA ALA A 585 -5.38 8.86 -7.65
C ALA A 585 -4.66 9.78 -8.62
N ARG A 586 -5.33 10.13 -9.73
CA ARG A 586 -4.79 11.08 -10.72
C ARG A 586 -4.70 12.50 -10.17
N LEU A 587 -5.76 13.01 -9.52
CA LEU A 587 -5.76 14.38 -9.01
C LEU A 587 -4.73 14.59 -7.90
N THR A 588 -4.67 13.68 -6.93
CA THR A 588 -3.67 13.73 -5.86
C THR A 588 -2.26 13.59 -6.42
N ALA A 589 -2.01 12.73 -7.41
CA ALA A 589 -0.69 12.68 -8.05
C ALA A 589 -0.31 14.02 -8.70
N LEU A 590 -1.23 14.65 -9.43
CA LEU A 590 -1.02 15.98 -10.03
C LEU A 590 -0.83 17.07 -8.97
N ASP A 591 -1.61 17.05 -7.88
CA ASP A 591 -1.49 17.98 -6.77
C ASP A 591 -0.12 17.82 -6.09
N LEU A 592 0.34 16.59 -5.87
CA LEU A 592 1.67 16.30 -5.34
C LEU A 592 2.77 16.82 -6.26
N CYS A 593 2.67 16.63 -7.58
CA CYS A 593 3.59 17.20 -8.56
C CYS A 593 3.57 18.74 -8.55
N ALA A 594 2.39 19.34 -8.43
CA ALA A 594 2.23 20.79 -8.40
C ALA A 594 2.81 21.40 -7.12
N TYR A 595 2.55 20.78 -5.96
CA TYR A 595 3.15 21.17 -4.69
C TYR A 595 4.68 21.03 -4.72
N SER A 596 5.18 19.94 -5.30
CA SER A 596 6.62 19.73 -5.49
C SER A 596 7.24 20.79 -6.41
N SER A 597 6.57 21.17 -7.51
CA SER A 597 7.11 22.13 -8.47
C SER A 597 7.07 23.57 -7.93
N ALA A 598 6.10 23.88 -7.08
CA ALA A 598 5.96 25.20 -6.45
C ALA A 598 7.07 25.50 -5.42
N GLU A 599 7.71 24.48 -4.86
CA GLU A 599 8.79 24.62 -3.86
C GLU A 599 10.19 24.84 -4.47
N GLY A 600 10.33 24.94 -5.80
CA GLY A 600 11.51 25.56 -6.43
C GLY A 600 12.81 24.73 -6.38
N GLY A 601 12.78 23.48 -6.85
CA GLY A 601 13.97 22.62 -6.87
C GLY A 601 13.80 21.34 -7.68
N GLY A 602 13.49 21.43 -8.97
CA GLY A 602 13.32 20.23 -9.81
C GLY A 602 12.22 19.28 -9.30
N THR A 603 12.31 17.99 -9.63
CA THR A 603 11.31 16.97 -9.28
C THR A 603 11.84 16.11 -8.11
N PRO A 604 11.59 16.47 -6.83
CA PRO A 604 12.19 15.85 -5.65
C PRO A 604 11.77 14.40 -5.45
N PHE A 605 10.62 14.00 -6.00
CA PHE A 605 10.17 12.61 -5.95
C PHE A 605 10.86 11.74 -7.01
N LEU A 606 11.61 12.33 -7.95
CA LEU A 606 12.35 11.61 -8.99
C LEU A 606 13.75 11.28 -8.48
N LEU A 607 14.04 10.00 -8.33
CA LEU A 607 15.27 9.51 -7.69
C LEU A 607 16.34 9.06 -8.72
N GLY A 608 16.07 9.22 -10.02
CA GLY A 608 16.97 8.89 -11.13
C GLY A 608 17.18 10.04 -12.12
N SER A 609 18.07 9.87 -13.10
CA SER A 609 18.30 10.88 -14.14
C SER A 609 17.09 10.97 -15.09
N GLN A 610 16.78 12.17 -15.59
CA GLN A 610 15.65 12.35 -16.51
C GLN A 610 15.85 11.59 -17.83
N ASP A 611 17.08 11.51 -18.34
CA ASP A 611 17.40 10.80 -19.58
C ASP A 611 17.13 9.28 -19.48
N GLU A 612 17.44 8.66 -18.33
CA GLU A 612 17.09 7.26 -18.07
C GLU A 612 15.57 7.08 -17.97
N MET A 613 14.88 8.02 -17.32
CA MET A 613 13.43 7.98 -17.13
C MET A 613 12.67 8.13 -18.45
N ASP A 614 13.10 9.00 -19.36
CA ASP A 614 12.46 9.18 -20.66
C ASP A 614 12.52 7.90 -21.53
N THR A 615 13.52 7.04 -21.33
CA THR A 615 13.61 5.73 -21.98
C THR A 615 12.51 4.78 -21.50
N PHE A 616 12.20 4.79 -20.19
CA PHE A 616 11.12 3.98 -19.61
C PHE A 616 9.72 4.57 -19.92
N ILE A 617 9.60 5.89 -19.94
CA ILE A 617 8.34 6.63 -20.15
C ILE A 617 7.85 6.52 -21.59
N GLY A 618 8.74 6.28 -22.56
CA GLY A 618 8.38 6.07 -23.97
C GLY A 618 7.38 4.92 -24.20
N GLY A 619 7.35 3.92 -23.31
CA GLY A 619 6.44 2.78 -23.37
C GLY A 619 5.09 2.96 -22.66
N VAL A 620 4.86 4.11 -22.00
CA VAL A 620 3.62 4.37 -21.24
C VAL A 620 2.49 4.82 -22.18
N ASN A 621 1.27 4.34 -21.95
CA ASN A 621 0.12 4.72 -22.79
C ASN A 621 -0.53 6.05 -22.36
N GLU A 622 -0.69 6.28 -21.05
CA GLU A 622 -1.44 7.44 -20.55
C GLU A 622 -0.56 8.70 -20.40
N GLU A 623 -0.95 9.79 -21.05
CA GLU A 623 -0.15 11.03 -21.09
C GLU A 623 -0.02 11.71 -19.73
N THR A 624 -1.07 11.72 -18.91
CA THR A 624 -1.00 12.25 -17.54
C THR A 624 -0.05 11.45 -16.67
N LEU A 625 -0.01 10.12 -16.84
CA LEU A 625 0.90 9.26 -16.10
C LEU A 625 2.35 9.57 -16.46
N LYS A 626 2.66 9.77 -17.75
CA LYS A 626 4.00 10.21 -18.19
C LYS A 626 4.44 11.48 -17.49
N ASN A 627 3.56 12.48 -17.44
CA ASN A 627 3.88 13.77 -16.81
C ASN A 627 4.13 13.63 -15.31
N THR A 628 3.31 12.84 -14.61
CA THR A 628 3.52 12.60 -13.17
C THR A 628 4.77 11.76 -12.91
N LEU A 629 5.09 10.77 -13.76
CA LEU A 629 6.31 9.95 -13.64
C LEU A 629 7.58 10.77 -13.86
N ARG A 630 7.57 11.76 -14.76
CA ARG A 630 8.67 12.74 -14.88
C ARG A 630 8.89 13.57 -13.62
N CYS A 631 7.84 13.70 -12.80
CA CYS A 631 7.91 14.35 -11.50
C CYS A 631 8.30 13.39 -10.36
N GLY A 632 8.47 12.10 -10.65
CA GLY A 632 8.75 11.08 -9.65
C GLY A 632 7.53 10.59 -8.86
N VAL A 633 6.33 10.89 -9.36
CA VAL A 633 5.07 10.44 -8.76
C VAL A 633 4.39 9.50 -9.75
N GLY A 634 4.31 8.22 -9.39
CA GLY A 634 3.46 7.27 -10.09
C GLY A 634 2.06 7.28 -9.49
N TYR A 635 1.06 6.89 -10.26
CA TYR A 635 -0.22 6.50 -9.69
C TYR A 635 -0.66 5.15 -10.24
N LEU A 636 -1.42 4.42 -9.43
CA LEU A 636 -1.96 3.10 -9.72
C LEU A 636 -3.46 3.13 -9.49
N HIS A 637 -4.21 2.72 -10.50
CA HIS A 637 -5.63 2.45 -10.36
C HIS A 637 -6.03 1.38 -11.37
N GLU A 638 -7.14 0.71 -11.10
CA GLU A 638 -7.60 -0.43 -11.88
C GLU A 638 -7.97 -0.11 -13.34
N GLY A 639 -8.06 1.17 -13.71
CA GLY A 639 -8.21 1.63 -15.09
C GLY A 639 -6.92 1.74 -15.93
N LEU A 640 -5.73 1.58 -15.33
CA LEU A 640 -4.45 1.57 -16.06
C LEU A 640 -4.22 0.21 -16.72
N SER A 641 -3.49 0.18 -17.84
CA SER A 641 -3.09 -1.09 -18.48
C SER A 641 -2.16 -1.89 -17.57
N ASP A 642 -2.18 -3.23 -17.67
CA ASP A 642 -1.31 -4.09 -16.86
C ASP A 642 0.18 -3.77 -17.05
N LEU A 643 0.57 -3.36 -18.27
CA LEU A 643 1.92 -2.92 -18.61
C LEU A 643 2.29 -1.62 -17.87
N ASP A 644 1.41 -0.61 -17.89
CA ASP A 644 1.65 0.66 -17.19
C ASP A 644 1.72 0.43 -15.67
N GLN A 645 0.82 -0.38 -15.12
CA GLN A 645 0.83 -0.70 -13.69
C GLN A 645 2.11 -1.45 -13.28
N GLU A 646 2.57 -2.39 -14.10
CA GLU A 646 3.81 -3.13 -13.85
C GLU A 646 5.03 -2.20 -13.92
N LEU A 647 5.07 -1.32 -14.92
CA LEU A 647 6.15 -0.33 -15.05
C LEU A 647 6.20 0.61 -13.83
N VAL A 648 5.06 1.18 -13.42
CA VAL A 648 4.99 2.04 -12.22
C VAL A 648 5.44 1.27 -10.97
N THR A 649 5.03 0.01 -10.84
CA THR A 649 5.45 -0.87 -9.73
C THR A 649 6.97 -1.07 -9.74
N GLN A 650 7.55 -1.38 -10.89
CA GLN A 650 9.00 -1.58 -11.03
C GLN A 650 9.80 -0.30 -10.78
N LEU A 651 9.31 0.85 -11.25
CA LEU A 651 9.93 2.14 -10.98
C LEU A 651 9.89 2.49 -9.49
N PHE A 652 8.79 2.17 -8.79
CA PHE A 652 8.66 2.40 -7.36
C PHE A 652 9.55 1.46 -6.53
N LEU A 653 9.50 0.16 -6.80
CA LEU A 653 10.33 -0.84 -6.12
C LEU A 653 11.82 -0.69 -6.42
N GLY A 654 12.15 -0.27 -7.64
CA GLY A 654 13.50 0.04 -8.09
C GLY A 654 14.03 1.38 -7.58
N GLY A 655 13.23 2.13 -6.80
CA GLY A 655 13.63 3.41 -6.21
C GLY A 655 13.91 4.49 -7.24
N ARG A 656 13.21 4.50 -8.38
CA ARG A 656 13.28 5.54 -9.41
C ARG A 656 12.21 6.62 -9.21
N ILE A 657 11.06 6.23 -8.68
CA ILE A 657 10.00 7.14 -8.22
C ILE A 657 9.80 6.93 -6.72
N GLN A 658 9.70 8.04 -5.98
CA GLN A 658 9.55 8.00 -4.52
C GLN A 658 8.09 7.77 -4.11
N VAL A 659 7.14 8.31 -4.87
CA VAL A 659 5.73 8.33 -4.48
C VAL A 659 4.90 7.50 -5.45
N CYS A 660 4.05 6.65 -4.89
CA CYS A 660 3.01 5.95 -5.62
C CYS A 660 1.65 6.28 -5.01
N VAL A 661 0.73 6.83 -5.80
CA VAL A 661 -0.66 7.08 -5.40
C VAL A 661 -1.55 5.97 -5.92
N ALA A 662 -2.07 5.13 -5.05
CA ALA A 662 -2.92 3.99 -5.40
C ALA A 662 -4.40 4.27 -5.04
N SER A 663 -5.35 3.86 -5.89
CA SER A 663 -6.75 3.78 -5.46
C SER A 663 -6.93 2.74 -4.35
N SER A 664 -7.94 2.91 -3.50
CA SER A 664 -8.20 2.01 -2.35
C SER A 664 -8.37 0.56 -2.78
N THR A 665 -8.97 0.33 -3.95
CA THR A 665 -9.15 -0.98 -4.59
C THR A 665 -7.84 -1.69 -4.93
N MET A 666 -6.72 -0.96 -5.03
CA MET A 666 -5.38 -1.50 -5.34
C MET A 666 -4.60 -1.95 -4.10
N CYS A 667 -5.17 -1.83 -2.88
CA CYS A 667 -4.48 -2.26 -1.66
C CYS A 667 -4.27 -3.77 -1.58
N TRP A 668 -5.08 -4.54 -2.32
CA TRP A 668 -4.98 -5.98 -2.49
C TRP A 668 -4.43 -6.27 -3.90
N GLY A 669 -3.28 -6.93 -4.01
CA GLY A 669 -2.81 -7.51 -5.29
C GLY A 669 -1.47 -7.07 -5.86
N ARG A 670 -0.83 -6.07 -5.28
CA ARG A 670 0.57 -5.74 -5.60
C ARG A 670 1.32 -5.49 -4.32
N SER A 671 2.44 -6.20 -4.16
CA SER A 671 3.36 -5.97 -3.06
C SER A 671 4.13 -4.66 -3.31
N LEU A 672 3.70 -3.60 -2.64
CA LEU A 672 4.29 -2.26 -2.70
C LEU A 672 4.80 -1.88 -1.30
N PRO A 673 5.80 -2.61 -0.77
CA PRO A 673 6.31 -2.33 0.56
C PRO A 673 6.93 -0.92 0.58
N ALA A 674 6.37 -0.07 1.42
CA ALA A 674 6.71 1.33 1.56
C ALA A 674 7.19 1.62 2.98
N HIS A 675 7.92 2.73 3.15
CA HIS A 675 8.24 3.21 4.49
C HIS A 675 7.01 3.85 5.14
N LEU A 676 6.35 4.69 4.33
CA LEU A 676 5.15 5.41 4.70
C LEU A 676 3.98 4.91 3.88
N VAL A 677 2.87 4.63 4.56
CA VAL A 677 1.56 4.55 3.94
C VAL A 677 0.71 5.72 4.40
N VAL A 678 0.18 6.52 3.47
CA VAL A 678 -0.84 7.52 3.76
C VAL A 678 -2.19 7.01 3.28
N VAL A 679 -3.17 6.87 4.15
CA VAL A 679 -4.57 6.63 3.76
C VAL A 679 -5.28 7.98 3.73
N MET A 680 -5.43 8.55 2.54
CA MET A 680 -6.03 9.85 2.31
C MET A 680 -7.53 9.69 2.05
N GLY A 681 -8.33 9.89 3.10
CA GLY A 681 -9.76 9.64 3.08
C GLY A 681 -10.06 8.17 3.38
N THR A 682 -10.96 7.93 4.32
CA THR A 682 -11.33 6.58 4.78
C THR A 682 -12.77 6.22 4.39
N GLN A 683 -13.29 6.85 3.34
CA GLN A 683 -14.66 6.71 2.90
C GLN A 683 -14.70 6.54 1.38
N TYR A 684 -15.64 5.74 0.90
CA TYR A 684 -16.04 5.67 -0.50
C TYR A 684 -17.48 6.13 -0.63
N TYR A 685 -17.89 6.44 -1.86
CA TYR A 685 -19.29 6.70 -2.15
C TYR A 685 -20.00 5.38 -2.41
N ASP A 686 -21.01 5.08 -1.61
CA ASP A 686 -21.95 3.99 -1.84
C ASP A 686 -23.20 4.56 -2.52
N GLY A 687 -23.35 4.24 -3.80
CA GLY A 687 -24.51 4.68 -4.57
C GLY A 687 -25.82 4.00 -4.20
N ARG A 688 -25.79 2.86 -3.48
CA ARG A 688 -27.02 2.21 -2.97
C ARG A 688 -27.66 3.05 -1.87
N GLU A 689 -26.85 3.49 -0.91
CA GLU A 689 -27.28 4.38 0.18
C GLU A 689 -27.28 5.87 -0.23
N SER A 690 -26.76 6.18 -1.43
CA SER A 690 -26.51 7.55 -1.90
C SER A 690 -25.69 8.37 -0.88
N ALA A 691 -24.76 7.71 -0.19
CA ALA A 691 -24.04 8.25 0.95
C ALA A 691 -22.56 7.85 0.92
N HIS A 692 -21.76 8.49 1.78
CA HIS A 692 -20.36 8.11 1.96
C HIS A 692 -20.23 7.12 3.12
N THR A 693 -19.79 5.91 2.79
CA THR A 693 -19.58 4.81 3.73
C THR A 693 -18.10 4.68 4.06
N ASP A 694 -17.79 4.32 5.31
CA ASP A 694 -16.42 4.14 5.77
C ASP A 694 -15.80 2.87 5.17
N TYR A 695 -14.47 2.86 4.98
CA TYR A 695 -13.77 1.64 4.57
C TYR A 695 -13.92 0.53 5.61
N PRO A 696 -14.02 -0.73 5.16
CA PRO A 696 -13.81 -1.88 6.02
C PRO A 696 -12.47 -1.75 6.76
N ILE A 697 -12.45 -2.11 8.06
CA ILE A 697 -11.22 -2.10 8.86
C ILE A 697 -10.16 -3.02 8.26
N THR A 698 -10.58 -4.12 7.61
CA THR A 698 -9.70 -5.08 6.94
C THR A 698 -8.90 -4.44 5.81
N ASP A 699 -9.51 -3.56 5.03
CA ASP A 699 -8.81 -2.82 3.96
C ASP A 699 -7.82 -1.82 4.55
N LEU A 700 -8.18 -1.14 5.64
CA LEU A 700 -7.24 -0.25 6.35
C LEU A 700 -6.05 -1.02 6.92
N LEU A 701 -6.28 -2.18 7.54
CA LEU A 701 -5.22 -3.05 8.06
C LEU A 701 -4.28 -3.52 6.94
N GLN A 702 -4.83 -3.83 5.77
CA GLN A 702 -4.05 -4.19 4.59
C GLN A 702 -3.24 -3.02 4.06
N MET A 703 -3.85 -1.86 3.88
CA MET A 703 -3.16 -0.63 3.47
C MET A 703 -1.99 -0.34 4.41
N MET A 704 -2.24 -0.34 5.72
CA MET A 704 -1.22 -0.17 6.76
C MET A 704 -0.14 -1.26 6.74
N GLY A 705 -0.49 -2.48 6.32
CA GLY A 705 0.42 -3.61 6.17
C GLY A 705 1.52 -3.38 5.12
N HIS A 706 1.29 -2.51 4.13
CA HIS A 706 2.30 -2.11 3.16
C HIS A 706 3.40 -1.23 3.76
N ALA A 707 3.17 -0.61 4.92
CA ALA A 707 4.21 0.11 5.67
C ALA A 707 5.14 -0.86 6.40
N SER A 708 5.78 -1.76 5.65
CA SER A 708 6.63 -2.82 6.17
C SER A 708 7.72 -3.16 5.18
N ARG A 709 8.97 -2.77 5.52
CA ARG A 709 10.19 -3.14 4.79
C ARG A 709 11.17 -3.85 5.72
N PRO A 710 10.88 -5.11 6.12
CA PRO A 710 11.81 -5.91 6.90
C PRO A 710 13.07 -6.03 6.07
N LEU A 711 14.25 -5.78 6.62
CA LEU A 711 15.39 -5.60 5.72
C LEU A 711 16.06 -4.23 5.75
N GLN A 712 15.24 -3.19 5.95
CA GLN A 712 15.55 -1.84 5.47
C GLN A 712 15.11 -0.76 6.46
N ASP A 713 13.93 -0.92 7.06
CA ASP A 713 13.37 0.03 8.02
C ASP A 713 13.25 -0.57 9.42
N ASN A 714 13.54 0.25 10.43
CA ASN A 714 13.37 -0.11 11.84
C ASN A 714 11.92 0.05 12.33
N SER A 715 11.15 0.92 11.67
CA SER A 715 9.70 1.03 11.83
C SER A 715 9.05 1.44 10.52
N GLY A 716 7.82 0.98 10.31
CA GLY A 716 6.94 1.50 9.28
C GLY A 716 6.08 2.62 9.85
N LYS A 717 5.64 3.55 9.01
CA LYS A 717 4.74 4.63 9.41
C LYS A 717 3.45 4.56 8.61
N CYS A 718 2.32 4.74 9.27
CA CYS A 718 1.06 4.96 8.61
C CYS A 718 0.38 6.23 9.10
N VAL A 719 -0.04 7.08 8.16
CA VAL A 719 -0.85 8.27 8.43
C VAL A 719 -2.24 8.04 7.84
N ILE A 720 -3.27 8.09 8.68
CA ILE A 720 -4.66 7.96 8.26
C ILE A 720 -5.32 9.33 8.38
N LEU A 721 -5.72 9.89 7.24
CA LEU A 721 -6.50 11.11 7.16
C LEU A 721 -7.98 10.73 7.04
N CYS A 722 -8.75 10.94 8.11
CA CYS A 722 -10.15 10.56 8.18
C CYS A 722 -11.06 11.75 8.46
N HIS A 723 -12.37 11.56 8.33
CA HIS A 723 -13.34 12.53 8.85
C HIS A 723 -13.22 12.60 10.39
N ALA A 724 -13.16 13.80 10.97
CA ALA A 724 -12.85 14.00 12.39
C ALA A 724 -13.70 13.16 13.38
N PRO A 725 -15.03 13.00 13.21
CA PRO A 725 -15.85 12.17 14.09
C PRO A 725 -15.48 10.67 14.09
N ARG A 726 -14.83 10.18 13.03
CA ARG A 726 -14.43 8.76 12.89
C ARG A 726 -13.07 8.44 13.52
N LYS A 727 -12.33 9.45 13.99
CA LYS A 727 -10.97 9.27 14.52
C LYS A 727 -10.91 8.28 15.69
N GLU A 728 -11.81 8.41 16.67
CA GLU A 728 -11.81 7.53 17.85
C GLU A 728 -12.22 6.09 17.51
N TYR A 729 -13.11 5.92 16.52
CA TYR A 729 -13.47 4.60 15.99
C TYR A 729 -12.23 3.87 15.45
N TYR A 730 -11.46 4.50 14.56
CA TYR A 730 -10.24 3.89 14.01
C TYR A 730 -9.17 3.68 15.07
N LYS A 731 -9.01 4.62 16.03
CA LYS A 731 -8.06 4.47 17.14
C LYS A 731 -8.38 3.25 18.02
N LYS A 732 -9.64 2.87 18.17
CA LYS A 732 -10.00 1.66 18.92
C LYS A 732 -9.66 0.39 18.13
N PHE A 733 -10.17 0.27 16.90
CA PHE A 733 -10.12 -0.99 16.14
C PHE A 733 -8.80 -1.27 15.42
N LEU A 734 -7.89 -0.28 15.31
CA LEU A 734 -6.56 -0.51 14.73
C LEU A 734 -5.51 -0.94 15.76
N PHE A 735 -5.71 -0.62 17.04
CA PHE A 735 -4.80 -0.98 18.13
C PHE A 735 -5.25 -2.23 18.90
N GLU A 736 -6.56 -2.51 18.92
CA GLU A 736 -7.13 -3.75 19.45
C GLU A 736 -7.35 -4.78 18.34
N ALA A 737 -7.33 -6.07 18.68
CA ALA A 737 -7.67 -7.11 17.72
C ALA A 737 -9.14 -6.97 17.29
N PHE A 738 -9.37 -6.82 15.99
CA PHE A 738 -10.71 -6.67 15.43
C PHE A 738 -11.53 -7.96 15.61
N PRO A 739 -12.74 -7.89 16.20
CA PRO A 739 -13.60 -9.06 16.34
C PRO A 739 -14.20 -9.45 14.99
N VAL A 740 -14.03 -10.72 14.61
CA VAL A 740 -14.61 -11.27 13.38
C VAL A 740 -15.91 -12.00 13.73
N GLU A 741 -16.99 -11.59 13.07
CA GLU A 741 -18.32 -12.23 13.16
C GLU A 741 -18.70 -12.83 11.81
N SER A 742 -19.52 -13.88 11.83
CA SER A 742 -20.09 -14.48 10.62
C SER A 742 -21.26 -13.66 10.06
N HIS A 743 -21.32 -13.51 8.73
CA HIS A 743 -22.48 -13.00 7.99
C HIS A 743 -23.26 -14.12 7.26
N LEU A 744 -22.95 -15.40 7.51
CA LEU A 744 -23.53 -16.53 6.79
C LEU A 744 -25.06 -16.57 6.84
N HIS A 745 -25.67 -16.21 7.98
CA HIS A 745 -27.12 -16.15 8.15
C HIS A 745 -27.85 -15.23 7.14
N HIS A 746 -27.18 -14.23 6.55
CA HIS A 746 -27.76 -13.39 5.51
C HIS A 746 -27.70 -14.00 4.11
N PHE A 747 -26.84 -14.99 3.90
CA PHE A 747 -26.54 -15.57 2.58
C PHE A 747 -26.71 -17.10 2.56
N LEU A 748 -27.46 -17.66 3.51
CA LEU A 748 -27.54 -19.11 3.73
C LEU A 748 -28.27 -19.84 2.59
N HIS A 749 -29.23 -19.19 1.90
CA HIS A 749 -30.08 -19.79 0.87
C HIS A 749 -29.29 -20.48 -0.24
N ASP A 750 -28.30 -19.80 -0.82
CA ASP A 750 -27.54 -20.32 -1.96
C ASP A 750 -26.65 -21.52 -1.56
N HIS A 751 -26.11 -21.50 -0.35
CA HIS A 751 -25.32 -22.61 0.20
C HIS A 751 -26.21 -23.80 0.56
N MET A 752 -27.33 -23.55 1.23
CA MET A 752 -28.29 -24.60 1.59
C MET A 752 -28.85 -25.29 0.33
N ASN A 753 -29.22 -24.52 -0.69
CA ASN A 753 -29.65 -25.08 -1.98
C ASN A 753 -28.55 -25.95 -2.61
N ALA A 754 -27.29 -25.51 -2.58
CA ALA A 754 -26.17 -26.29 -3.11
C ALA A 754 -25.96 -27.62 -2.37
N GLU A 755 -26.02 -27.62 -1.02
CA GLU A 755 -25.84 -28.83 -0.22
C GLU A 755 -27.01 -29.82 -0.37
N VAL A 756 -28.24 -29.33 -0.58
CA VAL A 756 -29.41 -30.15 -0.93
C VAL A 756 -29.24 -30.76 -2.32
N VAL A 757 -28.79 -29.98 -3.32
CA VAL A 757 -28.50 -30.48 -4.68
C VAL A 757 -27.45 -31.59 -4.69
N VAL A 758 -26.46 -31.51 -3.81
CA VAL A 758 -25.38 -32.51 -3.69
C VAL A 758 -25.80 -33.72 -2.85
N GLY A 759 -26.93 -33.62 -2.13
CA GLY A 759 -27.43 -34.63 -1.19
C GLY A 759 -26.57 -34.75 0.06
N VAL A 760 -25.92 -33.68 0.51
CA VAL A 760 -25.30 -33.61 1.85
C VAL A 760 -26.39 -33.32 2.88
N VAL A 761 -27.35 -32.48 2.51
CA VAL A 761 -28.53 -32.15 3.32
C VAL A 761 -29.74 -32.79 2.65
N GLU A 762 -30.26 -33.88 3.21
CA GLU A 762 -31.41 -34.60 2.66
C GLU A 762 -32.68 -34.36 3.48
N ASN A 763 -32.56 -33.78 4.68
CA ASN A 763 -33.68 -33.46 5.56
C ASN A 763 -33.37 -32.24 6.46
N LYS A 764 -34.39 -31.73 7.17
CA LYS A 764 -34.23 -30.54 8.05
C LYS A 764 -33.24 -30.75 9.20
N GLN A 765 -33.06 -31.97 9.71
CA GLN A 765 -32.06 -32.24 10.75
C GLN A 765 -30.64 -32.17 10.20
N ASP A 766 -30.41 -32.70 9.00
CA ASP A 766 -29.11 -32.58 8.32
C ASP A 766 -28.74 -31.10 8.11
N ALA A 767 -29.73 -30.23 7.84
CA ALA A 767 -29.52 -28.80 7.71
C ALA A 767 -29.06 -28.16 9.04
N VAL A 768 -29.65 -28.58 10.17
CA VAL A 768 -29.22 -28.15 11.52
C VAL A 768 -27.79 -28.63 11.77
N ASP A 769 -27.52 -29.89 11.48
CA ASP A 769 -26.21 -30.51 11.69
C ASP A 769 -25.15 -29.82 10.83
N TYR A 770 -25.44 -29.50 9.56
CA TYR A 770 -24.58 -28.72 8.67
C TYR A 770 -24.19 -27.38 9.29
N LEU A 771 -25.15 -26.63 9.86
CA LEU A 771 -24.85 -25.37 10.52
C LEU A 771 -23.92 -25.52 11.71
N THR A 772 -23.89 -26.66 12.40
CA THR A 772 -22.96 -26.86 13.54
C THR A 772 -21.47 -26.87 13.16
N TRP A 773 -21.16 -27.09 11.88
CA TRP A 773 -19.80 -27.06 11.33
C TRP A 773 -19.33 -25.65 10.99
N THR A 774 -20.22 -24.66 11.01
CA THR A 774 -19.93 -23.28 10.59
C THR A 774 -19.26 -22.45 11.69
N PHE A 775 -18.58 -21.37 11.29
CA PHE A 775 -18.05 -20.39 12.24
C PHE A 775 -19.18 -19.63 12.95
N MET A 776 -20.28 -19.37 12.25
CA MET A 776 -21.52 -18.79 12.77
C MET A 776 -21.97 -19.50 14.04
N TYR A 777 -22.08 -20.84 14.01
CA TYR A 777 -22.50 -21.62 15.16
C TYR A 777 -21.57 -21.43 16.38
N ARG A 778 -20.26 -21.31 16.15
CA ARG A 778 -19.29 -21.02 17.21
C ARG A 778 -19.48 -19.62 17.80
N ARG A 779 -19.91 -18.65 17.00
CA ARG A 779 -20.13 -17.25 17.39
C ARG A 779 -21.47 -17.02 18.09
N LEU A 780 -22.51 -17.81 17.81
CA LEU A 780 -23.82 -17.73 18.48
C LEU A 780 -23.69 -17.70 20.03
N ASN A 781 -22.81 -18.55 20.57
CA ASN A 781 -22.57 -18.63 22.02
C ASN A 781 -21.71 -17.49 22.58
N LYS A 782 -20.93 -16.81 21.75
CA LYS A 782 -19.97 -15.79 22.17
C LYS A 782 -20.52 -14.38 22.05
N ASN A 783 -21.39 -14.14 21.07
CA ASN A 783 -22.03 -12.84 20.85
C ASN A 783 -23.49 -13.03 20.39
N PRO A 784 -24.38 -13.58 21.25
CA PRO A 784 -25.74 -13.94 20.87
C PRO A 784 -26.56 -12.75 20.34
N ASN A 785 -26.36 -11.56 20.92
CA ASN A 785 -27.10 -10.35 20.55
C ASN A 785 -26.83 -9.91 19.11
N TYR A 786 -25.63 -10.17 18.57
CA TYR A 786 -25.31 -9.84 17.18
C TYR A 786 -26.19 -10.62 16.19
N TYR A 787 -26.56 -11.84 16.56
CA TYR A 787 -27.40 -12.74 15.78
C TYR A 787 -28.88 -12.69 16.19
N ASN A 788 -29.27 -11.69 17.00
CA ASN A 788 -30.62 -11.54 17.56
C ASN A 788 -31.07 -12.68 18.50
N LEU A 789 -30.15 -13.41 19.15
CA LEU A 789 -30.50 -14.41 20.17
C LEU A 789 -30.69 -13.76 21.54
N GLN A 790 -31.75 -14.16 22.24
CA GLN A 790 -32.06 -13.69 23.60
C GLN A 790 -31.34 -14.46 24.70
N GLY A 791 -30.64 -15.55 24.36
CA GLY A 791 -29.84 -16.33 25.30
C GLY A 791 -29.01 -17.44 24.65
N VAL A 792 -28.15 -18.08 25.44
CA VAL A 792 -27.15 -19.08 24.99
C VAL A 792 -27.40 -20.48 25.56
N SER A 793 -28.63 -20.77 25.97
CA SER A 793 -28.99 -22.13 26.41
C SER A 793 -29.05 -23.04 25.19
N HIS A 794 -28.83 -24.35 25.36
CA HIS A 794 -29.01 -25.32 24.28
C HIS A 794 -30.37 -25.19 23.59
N ARG A 795 -31.42 -24.88 24.36
CA ARG A 795 -32.76 -24.62 23.83
C ARG A 795 -32.80 -23.37 22.96
N HIS A 796 -32.27 -22.24 23.43
CA HIS A 796 -32.25 -20.99 22.66
C HIS A 796 -31.49 -21.14 21.34
N LEU A 797 -30.35 -21.85 21.35
CA LEU A 797 -29.58 -22.11 20.13
C LEU A 797 -30.34 -23.01 19.16
N SER A 798 -30.93 -24.11 19.66
CA SER A 798 -31.70 -25.03 18.84
C SER A 798 -32.91 -24.34 18.21
N ASP A 799 -33.67 -23.60 19.01
CA ASP A 799 -34.86 -22.86 18.54
C ASP A 799 -34.47 -21.86 17.44
N HIS A 800 -33.38 -21.11 17.62
CA HIS A 800 -32.89 -20.15 16.62
C HIS A 800 -32.41 -20.81 15.32
N LEU A 801 -31.65 -21.91 15.40
CA LEU A 801 -31.21 -22.63 14.21
C LEU A 801 -32.39 -23.23 13.44
N SER A 802 -33.37 -23.79 14.15
CA SER A 802 -34.59 -24.31 13.55
C SER A 802 -35.38 -23.20 12.86
N GLU A 803 -35.59 -22.05 13.51
CA GLU A 803 -36.29 -20.91 12.90
C GLU A 803 -35.57 -20.38 11.65
N LEU A 804 -34.23 -20.29 11.69
CA LEU A 804 -33.43 -19.87 10.55
C LEU A 804 -33.57 -20.84 9.37
N ILE A 805 -33.48 -22.15 9.63
CA ILE A 805 -33.59 -23.19 8.60
C ILE A 805 -35.00 -23.22 8.02
N GLU A 806 -36.03 -23.15 8.85
CA GLU A 806 -37.42 -23.08 8.37
C GLU A 806 -37.62 -21.87 7.45
N THR A 807 -37.11 -20.70 7.84
CA THR A 807 -37.20 -19.49 7.01
C THR A 807 -36.52 -19.70 5.65
N VAL A 808 -35.28 -20.18 5.65
CA VAL A 808 -34.50 -20.39 4.41
C VAL A 808 -35.13 -21.44 3.51
N LEU A 809 -35.61 -22.56 4.07
CA LEU A 809 -36.22 -23.63 3.28
C LEU A 809 -37.58 -23.21 2.73
N ASN A 810 -38.39 -22.47 3.50
CA ASN A 810 -39.65 -21.91 3.01
C ASN A 810 -39.43 -20.95 1.84
N ASP A 811 -38.40 -20.09 1.91
CA ASP A 811 -38.04 -19.20 0.82
C ASP A 811 -37.60 -19.99 -0.42
N LEU A 812 -36.70 -20.98 -0.26
CA LEU A 812 -36.23 -21.83 -1.36
C LEU A 812 -37.35 -22.67 -1.99
N GLU A 813 -38.32 -23.12 -1.19
CA GLU A 813 -39.52 -23.81 -1.66
C GLU A 813 -40.43 -22.87 -2.45
N SER A 814 -40.64 -21.64 -1.95
CA SER A 814 -41.42 -20.61 -2.65
C SER A 814 -40.82 -20.23 -4.01
N SER A 815 -39.48 -20.18 -4.09
CA SER A 815 -38.73 -19.96 -5.32
C SER A 815 -38.60 -21.23 -6.18
N LYS A 816 -39.23 -22.35 -5.79
CA LYS A 816 -39.20 -23.66 -6.48
C LYS A 816 -37.80 -24.22 -6.72
N CYS A 817 -36.87 -23.91 -5.83
CA CYS A 817 -35.50 -24.45 -5.87
C CYS A 817 -35.40 -25.80 -5.16
N VAL A 818 -36.14 -25.96 -4.06
CA VAL A 818 -36.23 -27.19 -3.25
C VAL A 818 -37.70 -27.54 -3.04
N ALA A 819 -38.03 -28.81 -2.87
CA ALA A 819 -39.33 -29.27 -2.40
C ALA A 819 -39.19 -29.90 -1.01
N VAL A 820 -40.11 -29.59 -0.10
CA VAL A 820 -40.19 -30.21 1.22
C VAL A 820 -41.26 -31.31 1.18
N GLU A 821 -40.83 -32.57 1.24
CA GLU A 821 -41.71 -33.74 1.28
C GLU A 821 -41.92 -34.18 2.74
N GLU A 822 -43.17 -34.49 3.10
CA GLU A 822 -43.56 -34.95 4.45
C GLU A 822 -43.09 -34.02 5.59
N ASP A 823 -43.05 -32.70 5.35
CA ASP A 823 -42.56 -31.66 6.27
C ASP A 823 -41.11 -31.83 6.76
N MET A 824 -40.34 -32.77 6.20
CA MET A 824 -39.02 -33.15 6.73
C MET A 824 -37.96 -33.38 5.66
N TYR A 825 -38.28 -34.09 4.58
CA TYR A 825 -37.32 -34.49 3.55
C TYR A 825 -37.18 -33.42 2.48
N LEU A 826 -35.96 -33.22 2.00
CA LEU A 826 -35.62 -32.15 1.06
C LEU A 826 -35.21 -32.75 -0.27
N LYS A 827 -35.82 -32.25 -1.34
CA LYS A 827 -35.53 -32.68 -2.70
C LYS A 827 -35.17 -31.49 -3.59
N PRO A 828 -34.05 -31.52 -4.30
CA PRO A 828 -33.70 -30.45 -5.24
C PRO A 828 -34.64 -30.46 -6.46
N LEU A 829 -35.07 -29.29 -6.89
CA LEU A 829 -35.85 -29.07 -8.11
C LEU A 829 -34.97 -28.50 -9.24
N ASN A 830 -35.48 -28.46 -10.47
CA ASN A 830 -34.73 -28.00 -11.64
C ASN A 830 -34.14 -26.60 -11.47
N LEU A 831 -34.88 -25.66 -10.88
CA LEU A 831 -34.36 -24.31 -10.64
C LEU A 831 -33.20 -24.30 -9.64
N GLY A 832 -33.29 -25.10 -8.58
CA GLY A 832 -32.23 -25.27 -7.59
C GLY A 832 -30.98 -25.92 -8.19
N LEU A 833 -31.16 -26.91 -9.07
CA LEU A 833 -30.08 -27.54 -9.84
C LEU A 833 -29.37 -26.54 -10.74
N ILE A 834 -30.12 -25.68 -11.45
CA ILE A 834 -29.56 -24.64 -12.33
C ILE A 834 -28.78 -23.61 -11.51
N ALA A 835 -29.38 -23.10 -10.42
CA ALA A 835 -28.74 -22.14 -9.52
C ALA A 835 -27.40 -22.67 -8.97
N ALA A 836 -27.41 -23.90 -8.45
CA ALA A 836 -26.22 -24.53 -7.89
C ALA A 836 -25.17 -24.87 -8.95
N TYR A 837 -25.58 -25.24 -10.17
CA TYR A 837 -24.65 -25.62 -11.25
C TYR A 837 -23.88 -24.43 -11.83
N TYR A 838 -24.56 -23.32 -12.09
CA TYR A 838 -23.96 -22.13 -12.69
C TYR A 838 -23.44 -21.11 -11.68
N TYR A 839 -23.60 -21.39 -10.38
CA TYR A 839 -23.20 -20.48 -9.30
C TYR A 839 -23.90 -19.13 -9.45
N ILE A 840 -25.23 -19.17 -9.42
CA ILE A 840 -26.15 -18.03 -9.59
C ILE A 840 -27.06 -17.97 -8.38
N SER A 841 -27.40 -16.76 -7.93
CA SER A 841 -28.29 -16.58 -6.79
C SER A 841 -29.67 -17.18 -7.07
N TYR A 842 -30.26 -17.85 -6.08
CA TYR A 842 -31.61 -18.40 -6.18
C TYR A 842 -32.64 -17.31 -6.56
N THR A 843 -32.45 -16.08 -6.06
CA THR A 843 -33.29 -14.92 -6.39
C THR A 843 -33.24 -14.53 -7.87
N THR A 844 -32.09 -14.69 -8.54
CA THR A 844 -31.96 -14.43 -9.97
C THR A 844 -32.72 -15.49 -10.78
N ILE A 845 -32.59 -16.77 -10.38
CA ILE A 845 -33.33 -17.86 -11.04
C ILE A 845 -34.84 -17.74 -10.81
N GLU A 846 -35.26 -17.32 -9.61
CA GLU A 846 -36.66 -17.00 -9.33
C GLU A 846 -37.16 -15.89 -10.26
N ARG A 847 -36.42 -14.77 -10.39
CA ARG A 847 -36.76 -13.68 -11.32
C ARG A 847 -36.83 -14.16 -12.76
N PHE A 848 -35.91 -15.01 -13.21
CA PHE A 848 -35.95 -15.59 -14.55
C PHE A 848 -37.21 -16.43 -14.72
N SER A 849 -37.50 -17.33 -13.78
CA SER A 849 -38.70 -18.17 -13.85
C SER A 849 -40.00 -17.38 -13.76
N SER A 850 -40.04 -16.24 -13.07
CA SER A 850 -41.25 -15.45 -12.88
C SER A 850 -41.49 -14.44 -14.03
N MET A 851 -40.42 -13.90 -14.63
CA MET A 851 -40.51 -12.85 -15.66
C MET A 851 -40.49 -13.40 -17.10
N LEU A 852 -39.89 -14.57 -17.33
CA LEU A 852 -39.84 -15.17 -18.67
C LEU A 852 -41.20 -15.77 -19.03
N THR A 853 -41.65 -15.50 -20.26
CA THR A 853 -42.88 -16.06 -20.83
C THR A 853 -42.59 -16.49 -22.26
N GLN A 854 -43.39 -17.40 -22.82
CA GLN A 854 -43.27 -17.84 -24.22
C GLN A 854 -43.31 -16.67 -25.24
N LYS A 855 -43.90 -15.52 -24.87
CA LYS A 855 -44.03 -14.33 -25.73
C LYS A 855 -42.88 -13.33 -25.58
N THR A 856 -41.96 -13.56 -24.64
CA THR A 856 -40.81 -12.68 -24.41
C THR A 856 -39.99 -12.56 -25.69
N LYS A 857 -39.55 -11.33 -26.02
CA LYS A 857 -38.72 -11.04 -27.21
C LYS A 857 -37.32 -10.62 -26.77
N MET A 858 -36.42 -10.39 -27.72
CA MET A 858 -35.05 -9.95 -27.47
C MET A 858 -34.93 -8.76 -26.50
N LYS A 859 -35.79 -7.73 -26.63
CA LYS A 859 -35.84 -6.61 -25.68
C LYS A 859 -36.09 -7.09 -24.24
N GLY A 860 -37.08 -7.96 -24.06
CA GLY A 860 -37.45 -8.48 -22.75
C GLY A 860 -36.40 -9.43 -22.17
N LEU A 861 -35.76 -10.26 -22.99
CA LEU A 861 -34.64 -11.11 -22.57
C LEU A 861 -33.50 -10.27 -21.99
N LEU A 862 -33.18 -9.16 -22.65
CA LEU A 862 -32.12 -8.26 -22.19
C LEU A 862 -32.49 -7.50 -20.91
N GLU A 863 -33.74 -7.05 -20.79
CA GLU A 863 -34.24 -6.44 -19.55
C GLU A 863 -34.21 -7.42 -18.37
N ILE A 864 -34.61 -8.68 -18.60
CA ILE A 864 -34.59 -9.74 -17.59
C ILE A 864 -33.14 -10.08 -17.21
N LEU A 865 -32.24 -10.22 -18.19
CA LEU A 865 -30.81 -10.43 -17.94
C LEU A 865 -30.22 -9.33 -17.04
N ALA A 866 -30.50 -8.06 -17.37
CA ALA A 866 -30.00 -6.92 -16.61
C ALA A 866 -30.60 -6.80 -15.21
N SER A 867 -31.76 -7.43 -14.96
CA SER A 867 -32.41 -7.48 -13.64
C SER A 867 -31.84 -8.53 -12.68
N ALA A 868 -30.83 -9.30 -13.10
CA ALA A 868 -30.19 -10.31 -12.26
C ALA A 868 -29.60 -9.70 -10.97
N SER A 869 -29.72 -10.42 -9.85
CA SER A 869 -29.24 -9.99 -8.53
C SER A 869 -27.73 -9.78 -8.48
N GLU A 870 -26.97 -10.48 -9.33
CA GLU A 870 -25.53 -10.31 -9.51
C GLU A 870 -25.15 -8.88 -9.93
N TYR A 871 -26.06 -8.15 -10.58
CA TYR A 871 -25.84 -6.76 -10.99
C TYR A 871 -26.34 -5.73 -9.97
N ALA A 872 -27.00 -6.16 -8.90
CA ALA A 872 -27.40 -5.25 -7.80
C ALA A 872 -26.17 -4.62 -7.13
N GLU A 873 -25.00 -5.26 -7.26
CA GLU A 873 -23.75 -4.80 -6.68
C GLU A 873 -22.94 -3.85 -7.54
N LEU A 874 -23.42 -3.51 -8.74
CA LEU A 874 -22.69 -2.59 -9.59
C LEU A 874 -22.56 -1.22 -8.90
N PRO A 875 -21.35 -0.64 -8.89
CA PRO A 875 -21.12 0.64 -8.22
C PRO A 875 -21.88 1.74 -8.94
N SER A 876 -22.70 2.50 -8.22
CA SER A 876 -23.31 3.74 -8.71
C SER A 876 -22.49 4.92 -8.20
N ARG A 877 -21.96 5.75 -9.11
CA ARG A 877 -21.07 6.87 -8.76
C ARG A 877 -21.72 8.21 -9.11
N PRO A 878 -21.47 9.29 -8.34
CA PRO A 878 -22.15 10.56 -8.55
C PRO A 878 -21.80 11.16 -9.92
N GLY A 879 -22.82 11.59 -10.65
CA GLY A 879 -22.67 12.21 -11.97
C GLY A 879 -22.58 11.21 -13.13
N GLU A 880 -22.62 9.90 -12.87
CA GLU A 880 -22.73 8.90 -13.93
C GLU A 880 -24.12 8.90 -14.58
N GLU A 881 -25.14 9.43 -13.91
CA GLU A 881 -26.53 9.41 -14.37
C GLU A 881 -26.70 10.10 -15.72
N GLU A 882 -26.00 11.22 -15.96
CA GLU A 882 -26.06 11.96 -17.24
C GLU A 882 -25.42 11.14 -18.38
N TYR A 883 -24.34 10.42 -18.09
CA TYR A 883 -23.69 9.56 -19.08
C TYR A 883 -24.55 8.35 -19.41
N ILE A 884 -25.14 7.71 -18.40
CA ILE A 884 -26.08 6.59 -18.57
C ILE A 884 -27.30 7.07 -19.35
N GLU A 885 -27.85 8.25 -19.04
CA GLU A 885 -28.95 8.85 -19.81
C GLU A 885 -28.59 9.02 -21.29
N ARG A 886 -27.39 9.54 -21.58
CA ARG A 886 -26.90 9.66 -22.97
C ARG A 886 -26.79 8.29 -23.65
N LEU A 887 -26.28 7.27 -22.96
CA LEU A 887 -26.21 5.91 -23.51
C LEU A 887 -27.61 5.36 -23.82
N VAL A 888 -28.54 5.47 -22.87
CA VAL A 888 -29.93 4.99 -23.01
C VAL A 888 -30.65 5.68 -24.18
N ARG A 889 -30.41 6.98 -24.42
CA ARG A 889 -31.01 7.70 -25.55
C ARG A 889 -30.55 7.22 -26.93
N HIS A 890 -29.35 6.64 -27.04
CA HIS A 890 -28.76 6.19 -28.30
C HIS A 890 -28.85 4.67 -28.49
N GLN A 891 -29.62 3.98 -27.65
CA GLN A 891 -29.75 2.52 -27.68
C GLN A 891 -30.85 2.04 -28.63
N ARG A 892 -30.67 0.80 -29.12
CA ARG A 892 -31.63 0.14 -30.01
C ARG A 892 -32.94 -0.18 -29.30
N PHE A 893 -32.88 -0.64 -28.05
CA PHE A 893 -34.06 -0.97 -27.25
C PHE A 893 -34.26 0.07 -26.14
N SER A 894 -35.40 0.76 -26.18
CA SER A 894 -35.75 1.76 -25.17
C SER A 894 -36.05 1.10 -23.83
N ILE A 895 -35.58 1.71 -22.75
CA ILE A 895 -35.89 1.32 -21.36
C ILE A 895 -37.10 2.14 -20.90
N ASP A 896 -38.10 1.48 -20.31
CA ASP A 896 -39.32 2.15 -19.86
C ASP A 896 -39.08 2.83 -18.49
N LYS A 897 -39.28 4.16 -18.42
CA LYS A 897 -39.11 4.99 -17.21
C LYS A 897 -37.77 4.73 -16.47
N PRO A 898 -36.61 4.92 -17.14
CA PRO A 898 -35.32 4.59 -16.57
C PRO A 898 -35.01 5.47 -15.35
N LYS A 899 -34.66 4.84 -14.24
CA LYS A 899 -33.99 5.51 -13.11
C LYS A 899 -32.49 5.39 -13.33
N TYR A 900 -31.84 6.48 -13.73
CA TYR A 900 -30.43 6.42 -14.16
C TYR A 900 -29.42 6.07 -13.06
N GLY A 901 -29.80 6.20 -11.78
CA GLY A 901 -29.00 5.74 -10.64
C GLY A 901 -29.19 4.25 -10.29
N ASP A 902 -30.11 3.55 -10.95
CA ASP A 902 -30.39 2.13 -10.71
C ASP A 902 -29.30 1.23 -11.35
N PRO A 903 -28.63 0.36 -10.55
CA PRO A 903 -27.64 -0.60 -11.06
C PRO A 903 -28.13 -1.47 -12.23
N HIS A 904 -29.41 -1.86 -12.25
CA HIS A 904 -29.97 -2.69 -13.31
C HIS A 904 -30.17 -1.90 -14.62
N VAL A 905 -30.56 -0.63 -14.52
CA VAL A 905 -30.64 0.27 -15.70
C VAL A 905 -29.25 0.50 -16.27
N LYS A 906 -28.25 0.70 -15.40
CA LYS A 906 -26.84 0.79 -15.79
C LYS A 906 -26.36 -0.49 -16.49
N ALA A 907 -26.67 -1.67 -15.94
CA ALA A 907 -26.30 -2.96 -16.53
C ALA A 907 -26.89 -3.13 -17.94
N ASN A 908 -28.19 -2.85 -18.09
CA ASN A 908 -28.87 -2.89 -19.38
C ASN A 908 -28.21 -1.94 -20.39
N ALA A 909 -27.93 -0.71 -19.96
CA ALA A 909 -27.33 0.28 -20.83
C ALA A 909 -25.94 -0.14 -21.32
N LEU A 910 -25.10 -0.68 -20.43
CA LEU A 910 -23.75 -1.12 -20.76
C LEU A 910 -23.75 -2.39 -21.63
N LEU A 911 -24.67 -3.33 -21.42
CA LEU A 911 -24.85 -4.49 -22.30
C LEU A 911 -25.25 -4.06 -23.71
N GLN A 912 -26.25 -3.18 -23.84
CA GLN A 912 -26.65 -2.68 -25.16
C GLN A 912 -25.54 -1.90 -25.85
N SER A 913 -24.76 -1.10 -25.12
CA SER A 913 -23.59 -0.41 -25.66
C SER A 913 -22.51 -1.37 -26.13
N HIS A 914 -22.29 -2.49 -25.42
CA HIS A 914 -21.37 -3.55 -25.85
C HIS A 914 -21.81 -4.18 -27.17
N PHE A 915 -23.07 -4.61 -27.26
CA PHE A 915 -23.63 -5.22 -28.48
C PHE A 915 -23.62 -4.23 -29.67
N ALA A 916 -23.89 -2.95 -29.41
CA ALA A 916 -23.83 -1.90 -30.43
C ALA A 916 -22.38 -1.52 -30.83
N ARG A 917 -21.37 -2.03 -30.11
CA ARG A 917 -19.96 -1.64 -30.22
C ARG A 917 -19.73 -0.13 -29.98
N HIS A 918 -20.56 0.49 -29.16
CA HIS A 918 -20.35 1.86 -28.71
C HIS A 918 -19.20 1.86 -27.71
N THR A 919 -18.20 2.71 -27.96
CA THR A 919 -17.04 2.81 -27.09
C THR A 919 -17.44 3.41 -25.74
N VAL A 920 -17.31 2.62 -24.69
CA VAL A 920 -17.43 3.07 -23.31
C VAL A 920 -16.01 3.25 -22.76
N VAL A 921 -15.78 4.31 -21.98
CA VAL A 921 -14.45 4.66 -21.47
C VAL A 921 -14.45 4.78 -19.94
N GLY A 922 -13.26 4.68 -19.34
CA GLY A 922 -13.05 4.93 -17.92
C GLY A 922 -13.77 3.92 -17.01
N ASN A 923 -14.48 4.43 -16.01
CA ASN A 923 -15.15 3.60 -14.99
C ASN A 923 -16.23 2.69 -15.59
N LEU A 924 -17.05 3.23 -16.50
CA LEU A 924 -18.14 2.49 -17.12
C LEU A 924 -17.63 1.32 -17.99
N ALA A 925 -16.42 1.40 -18.54
CA ALA A 925 -15.80 0.30 -19.29
C ALA A 925 -15.37 -0.85 -18.36
N ALA A 926 -14.87 -0.52 -17.17
CA ALA A 926 -14.56 -1.52 -16.15
C ALA A 926 -15.86 -2.18 -15.63
N ASP A 927 -16.91 -1.40 -15.41
CA ASP A 927 -18.22 -1.94 -15.00
C ASP A 927 -18.81 -2.83 -16.11
N GLN A 928 -18.69 -2.43 -17.38
CA GLN A 928 -19.09 -3.26 -18.53
C GLN A 928 -18.33 -4.58 -18.56
N ARG A 929 -17.01 -4.58 -18.29
CA ARG A 929 -16.21 -5.80 -18.17
C ARG A 929 -16.73 -6.74 -17.08
N GLU A 930 -17.03 -6.24 -15.89
CA GLU A 930 -17.60 -7.05 -14.79
C GLU A 930 -18.97 -7.63 -15.15
N ILE A 931 -19.80 -6.84 -15.84
CA ILE A 931 -21.09 -7.29 -16.35
C ILE A 931 -20.91 -8.48 -17.30
N LEU A 932 -19.99 -8.36 -18.27
CA LEU A 932 -19.73 -9.42 -19.26
C LEU A 932 -19.23 -10.73 -18.61
N LEU A 933 -18.44 -10.63 -17.54
CA LEU A 933 -17.96 -11.83 -16.81
C LEU A 933 -19.12 -12.63 -16.21
N SER A 934 -20.17 -11.96 -15.72
CA SER A 934 -21.37 -12.63 -15.18
C SER A 934 -22.41 -12.94 -16.26
N ALA A 935 -22.50 -12.15 -17.33
CA ALA A 935 -23.49 -12.29 -18.39
C ALA A 935 -23.48 -13.69 -19.02
N HIS A 936 -22.30 -14.27 -19.24
CA HIS A 936 -22.19 -15.59 -19.85
C HIS A 936 -22.91 -16.67 -19.01
N ARG A 937 -22.60 -16.81 -17.72
CA ARG A 937 -23.27 -17.81 -16.85
C ARG A 937 -24.77 -17.55 -16.70
N LEU A 938 -25.17 -16.27 -16.63
CA LEU A 938 -26.56 -15.87 -16.53
C LEU A 938 -27.35 -16.24 -17.79
N LEU A 939 -26.78 -16.05 -18.97
CA LEU A 939 -27.39 -16.45 -20.25
C LEU A 939 -27.51 -17.97 -20.37
N LEU A 940 -26.48 -18.72 -19.98
CA LEU A 940 -26.54 -20.19 -19.93
C LEU A 940 -27.68 -20.67 -19.02
N ALA A 941 -27.79 -20.11 -17.82
CA ALA A 941 -28.86 -20.46 -16.89
C ALA A 941 -30.23 -20.03 -17.40
N MET A 942 -30.32 -18.88 -18.08
CA MET A 942 -31.55 -18.42 -18.71
C MET A 942 -32.02 -19.39 -19.78
N VAL A 943 -31.11 -19.87 -20.64
CA VAL A 943 -31.40 -20.93 -21.63
C VAL A 943 -31.93 -22.19 -20.94
N ASP A 944 -31.30 -22.63 -19.85
CA ASP A 944 -31.72 -23.84 -19.14
C ASP A 944 -33.10 -23.68 -18.45
N VAL A 945 -33.40 -22.50 -17.89
CA VAL A 945 -34.73 -22.17 -17.33
C VAL A 945 -35.81 -22.17 -18.42
N ILE A 946 -35.51 -21.57 -19.58
CA ILE A 946 -36.44 -21.54 -20.74
C ILE A 946 -36.65 -22.96 -21.28
N SER A 947 -35.58 -23.74 -21.38
CA SER A 947 -35.64 -25.11 -21.90
C SER A 947 -36.43 -26.04 -20.97
N SER A 948 -36.34 -25.84 -19.65
CA SER A 948 -37.16 -26.55 -18.66
C SER A 948 -38.66 -26.27 -18.81
N SER A 949 -39.01 -25.14 -19.44
CA SER A 949 -40.40 -24.76 -19.75
C SER A 949 -40.82 -25.15 -21.19
N GLY A 950 -39.91 -25.71 -21.99
CA GLY A 950 -40.20 -26.21 -23.33
C GLY A 950 -40.40 -25.15 -24.42
N TRP A 951 -39.91 -23.91 -24.25
CA TRP A 951 -40.14 -22.83 -25.23
C TRP A 951 -39.01 -22.73 -26.27
N LEU A 952 -39.19 -23.30 -27.47
CA LEU A 952 -38.14 -23.38 -28.49
C LEU A 952 -37.65 -22.02 -28.98
N THR A 953 -38.55 -21.19 -29.50
CA THR A 953 -38.17 -19.90 -30.09
C THR A 953 -37.50 -18.98 -29.09
N LEU A 954 -37.93 -19.02 -27.82
CA LEU A 954 -37.30 -18.21 -26.78
C LEU A 954 -35.92 -18.75 -26.42
N ALA A 955 -35.73 -20.07 -26.37
CA ALA A 955 -34.44 -20.69 -26.11
C ALA A 955 -33.43 -20.33 -27.20
N LEU A 956 -33.83 -20.43 -28.48
CA LEU A 956 -32.98 -20.03 -29.62
C LEU A 956 -32.60 -18.55 -29.55
N ASN A 957 -33.55 -17.66 -29.26
CA ASN A 957 -33.25 -16.23 -29.07
C ASN A 957 -32.26 -15.97 -27.91
N ALA A 958 -32.35 -16.73 -26.81
CA ALA A 958 -31.42 -16.62 -25.70
C ALA A 958 -30.02 -17.17 -26.04
N MET A 959 -29.94 -18.23 -26.86
CA MET A 959 -28.69 -18.75 -27.42
C MET A 959 -28.05 -17.72 -28.36
N GLU A 960 -28.81 -17.13 -29.28
CA GLU A 960 -28.34 -16.04 -30.14
C GLU A 960 -27.83 -14.85 -29.32
N LEU A 961 -28.53 -14.48 -28.23
CA LEU A 961 -28.08 -13.40 -27.35
C LEU A 961 -26.72 -13.71 -26.70
N SER A 962 -26.42 -14.99 -26.43
CA SER A 962 -25.10 -15.42 -25.94
C SER A 962 -23.99 -15.28 -26.99
N GLN A 963 -24.33 -15.35 -28.29
CA GLN A 963 -23.41 -15.10 -29.39
C GLN A 963 -23.26 -13.60 -29.71
N MET A 964 -24.32 -12.81 -29.51
CA MET A 964 -24.32 -11.36 -29.75
C MET A 964 -23.32 -10.60 -28.86
N ASP A 965 -22.93 -11.19 -27.74
CA ASP A 965 -21.84 -10.71 -26.88
C ASP A 965 -20.48 -10.65 -27.61
N LEU A 966 -20.38 -11.24 -28.80
CA LEU A 966 -19.12 -11.48 -29.51
C LEU A 966 -19.11 -10.96 -30.97
N ALA A 967 -20.24 -10.62 -31.59
CA ALA A 967 -20.28 -10.18 -32.99
C ALA A 967 -21.35 -9.10 -33.31
N ARG A 968 -20.98 -8.10 -34.14
CA ARG A 968 -21.93 -7.17 -34.79
C ARG A 968 -22.31 -7.79 -36.12
N ARG A 969 -23.61 -7.84 -36.41
CA ARG A 969 -24.16 -8.18 -37.72
C ARG A 969 -23.68 -7.13 -38.74
N CYS A 970 -22.95 -7.56 -39.77
CA CYS A 970 -22.47 -6.69 -40.85
C CYS A 970 -23.66 -6.13 -41.65
N GLN A 971 -23.55 -4.88 -42.10
CA GLN A 971 -24.47 -4.27 -43.07
C GLN A 971 -24.21 -4.87 -44.46
N GLU A 972 -25.28 -5.12 -45.20
CA GLU A 972 -25.24 -5.58 -46.59
C GLU A 972 -24.45 -4.60 -47.45
N ASN A 973 -23.53 -5.12 -48.27
CA ASN A 973 -22.67 -4.33 -49.15
C ASN A 973 -23.12 -4.55 -50.60
N GLU A 974 -23.51 -3.48 -51.31
CA GLU A 974 -24.23 -3.56 -52.59
C GLU A 974 -23.35 -3.97 -53.81
N ALA A 975 -22.04 -4.21 -53.63
CA ALA A 975 -21.10 -4.40 -54.74
C ALA A 975 -20.70 -5.87 -55.06
N LYS A 976 -20.84 -6.82 -54.11
CA LYS A 976 -20.72 -8.28 -54.28
C LYS A 976 -21.52 -8.97 -53.16
N PRO A 977 -22.36 -10.00 -53.43
CA PRO A 977 -23.13 -10.67 -52.39
C PRO A 977 -22.21 -11.62 -51.62
N ILE A 978 -21.51 -11.08 -50.62
CA ILE A 978 -20.85 -11.88 -49.59
C ILE A 978 -21.85 -11.97 -48.47
N GLU A 979 -22.49 -13.13 -48.32
CA GLU A 979 -23.57 -13.35 -47.36
C GLU A 979 -23.06 -14.02 -46.08
N SER A 980 -21.99 -14.81 -46.19
CA SER A 980 -21.46 -15.61 -45.09
C SER A 980 -19.96 -15.37 -44.84
N ILE A 981 -19.53 -15.75 -43.64
CA ILE A 981 -18.11 -15.74 -43.26
C ILE A 981 -17.31 -16.84 -43.99
N PHE A 982 -17.98 -17.89 -44.45
CA PHE A 982 -17.37 -18.95 -45.24
C PHE A 982 -17.02 -18.46 -46.65
N ASP A 983 -17.83 -17.58 -47.23
CA ASP A 983 -17.55 -16.95 -48.53
C ASP A 983 -16.25 -16.15 -48.49
N LEU A 984 -15.95 -15.48 -47.36
CA LEU A 984 -14.70 -14.78 -47.14
C LEU A 984 -13.53 -15.73 -46.90
N ALA A 985 -13.76 -16.87 -46.23
CA ALA A 985 -12.71 -17.85 -45.92
C ALA A 985 -12.19 -18.55 -47.20
N GLU A 986 -13.00 -18.65 -48.24
CA GLU A 986 -12.64 -19.23 -49.53
C GLU A 986 -11.87 -18.26 -50.45
N MET A 987 -11.85 -16.95 -50.14
CA MET A 987 -11.14 -15.95 -50.93
C MET A 987 -9.62 -16.04 -50.76
N SER A 988 -8.89 -15.72 -51.83
CA SER A 988 -7.45 -15.54 -51.72
C SER A 988 -7.10 -14.28 -50.90
N ILE A 989 -5.91 -14.27 -50.27
CA ILE A 989 -5.43 -13.12 -49.48
C ILE A 989 -5.35 -11.84 -50.33
N ASP A 990 -5.03 -11.97 -51.62
CA ASP A 990 -4.99 -10.84 -52.56
C ASP A 990 -6.40 -10.25 -52.77
N GLU A 991 -7.41 -11.09 -53.01
CA GLU A 991 -8.80 -10.64 -53.20
C GLU A 991 -9.40 -10.05 -51.92
N MET A 992 -9.09 -10.64 -50.76
CA MET A 992 -9.54 -10.15 -49.46
C MET A 992 -8.93 -8.79 -49.12
N ARG A 993 -7.65 -8.58 -49.47
CA ARG A 993 -6.97 -7.29 -49.32
C ARG A 993 -7.59 -6.22 -50.20
N ASP A 994 -7.86 -6.53 -51.46
CA ASP A 994 -8.47 -5.60 -52.40
C ASP A 994 -9.91 -5.24 -52.00
N LEU A 995 -10.65 -6.20 -51.44
CA LEU A 995 -12.02 -6.02 -50.97
C LEU A 995 -12.10 -5.21 -49.67
N LEU A 996 -11.31 -5.58 -48.66
CA LEU A 996 -11.43 -5.05 -47.30
C LEU A 996 -10.54 -3.81 -47.06
N GLN A 997 -9.60 -3.53 -47.96
CA GLN A 997 -8.65 -2.41 -47.88
C GLN A 997 -7.88 -2.37 -46.55
N LEU A 998 -7.57 -3.56 -46.01
CA LEU A 998 -6.88 -3.75 -44.73
C LEU A 998 -5.36 -3.74 -44.89
N SER A 999 -4.65 -3.37 -43.83
CA SER A 999 -3.20 -3.53 -43.74
C SER A 999 -2.80 -5.01 -43.65
N ASN A 1000 -1.53 -5.33 -43.95
CA ASN A 1000 -1.02 -6.70 -43.84
C ASN A 1000 -1.15 -7.28 -42.42
N SER A 1001 -1.05 -6.43 -41.37
CA SER A 1001 -1.24 -6.87 -39.99
C SER A 1001 -2.69 -7.22 -39.70
N GLU A 1002 -3.64 -6.39 -40.15
CA GLU A 1002 -5.06 -6.63 -39.97
C GLU A 1002 -5.55 -7.86 -40.77
N LEU A 1003 -5.01 -8.06 -41.98
CA LEU A 1003 -5.26 -9.28 -42.77
C LEU A 1003 -4.76 -10.53 -42.04
N GLN A 1004 -3.61 -10.46 -41.37
CA GLN A 1004 -3.09 -11.57 -40.58
C GLN A 1004 -4.03 -11.92 -39.41
N ASP A 1005 -4.57 -10.91 -38.72
CA ASP A 1005 -5.53 -11.11 -37.63
C ASP A 1005 -6.83 -11.76 -38.15
N VAL A 1006 -7.30 -11.33 -39.33
CA VAL A 1006 -8.46 -11.93 -40.01
C VAL A 1006 -8.20 -13.39 -40.37
N VAL A 1007 -7.01 -13.73 -40.89
CA VAL A 1007 -6.61 -15.11 -41.17
C VAL A 1007 -6.57 -15.95 -39.89
N VAL A 1008 -6.06 -15.40 -38.79
CA VAL A 1008 -6.05 -16.08 -37.48
C VAL A 1008 -7.48 -16.36 -36.99
N PHE A 1009 -8.40 -15.41 -37.17
CA PHE A 1009 -9.81 -15.59 -36.87
C PHE A 1009 -10.42 -16.72 -37.71
N PHE A 1010 -10.24 -16.73 -39.03
CA PHE A 1010 -10.79 -17.78 -39.91
C PHE A 1010 -10.28 -19.17 -39.56
N LYS A 1011 -9.00 -19.31 -39.20
CA LYS A 1011 -8.43 -20.59 -38.75
C LYS A 1011 -9.09 -21.12 -37.48
N ARG A 1012 -9.58 -20.24 -36.60
CA ARG A 1012 -10.22 -20.60 -35.34
C ARG A 1012 -11.74 -20.71 -35.45
N PHE A 1013 -12.35 -20.06 -36.43
CA PHE A 1013 -13.78 -20.10 -36.66
C PHE A 1013 -14.22 -21.57 -36.87
N PRO A 1014 -15.29 -22.01 -36.19
CA PRO A 1014 -15.67 -23.42 -36.23
C PRO A 1014 -16.23 -23.81 -37.61
N ASN A 1015 -15.63 -24.86 -38.18
CA ASN A 1015 -16.19 -25.61 -39.30
C ASN A 1015 -16.52 -27.03 -38.80
N VAL A 1016 -17.81 -27.30 -38.62
CA VAL A 1016 -18.31 -28.52 -37.97
C VAL A 1016 -19.33 -29.17 -38.87
N ASP A 1017 -19.13 -30.43 -39.21
CA ASP A 1017 -20.12 -31.24 -39.90
C ASP A 1017 -21.02 -31.95 -38.89
N MET A 1018 -22.33 -31.75 -39.02
CA MET A 1018 -23.33 -32.49 -38.24
C MET A 1018 -23.97 -33.58 -39.09
N THR A 1019 -23.99 -34.79 -38.54
CA THR A 1019 -24.76 -35.93 -39.08
C THR A 1019 -25.64 -36.50 -37.98
N TYR A 1020 -26.80 -37.05 -38.33
CA TYR A 1020 -27.74 -37.61 -37.36
C TYR A 1020 -28.37 -38.91 -37.86
N GLU A 1021 -28.81 -39.72 -36.90
CA GLU A 1021 -29.51 -40.99 -37.13
C GLU A 1021 -30.60 -41.16 -36.08
N VAL A 1022 -31.84 -41.41 -36.50
CA VAL A 1022 -32.94 -41.81 -35.60
C VAL A 1022 -32.84 -43.31 -35.38
N ARG A 1023 -32.50 -43.74 -34.17
CA ARG A 1023 -32.40 -45.17 -33.86
C ARG A 1023 -33.79 -45.78 -33.83
N GLU A 1024 -33.93 -46.95 -34.47
CA GLU A 1024 -35.20 -47.69 -34.53
C GLU A 1024 -36.35 -46.85 -35.15
N GLY A 1025 -36.00 -45.92 -36.05
CA GLY A 1025 -36.94 -44.93 -36.62
C GLY A 1025 -38.15 -45.52 -37.34
N ASP A 1026 -38.07 -46.78 -37.79
CA ASP A 1026 -39.14 -47.47 -38.51
C ASP A 1026 -40.25 -48.04 -37.60
N ASP A 1027 -40.07 -48.05 -36.26
CA ASP A 1027 -41.04 -48.64 -35.31
C ASP A 1027 -41.31 -47.79 -34.07
N ILE A 1028 -41.43 -46.47 -34.25
CA ILE A 1028 -41.78 -45.53 -33.18
C ILE A 1028 -43.29 -45.41 -33.06
N ARG A 1029 -43.85 -45.63 -31.86
CA ARG A 1029 -45.29 -45.47 -31.57
C ARG A 1029 -45.56 -44.19 -30.78
N ALA A 1030 -46.82 -43.77 -30.78
CA ALA A 1030 -47.28 -42.63 -29.99
C ALA A 1030 -46.93 -42.81 -28.50
N GLY A 1031 -46.16 -41.87 -27.94
CA GLY A 1031 -45.68 -41.92 -26.55
C GLY A 1031 -44.37 -42.67 -26.32
N ASP A 1032 -43.78 -43.31 -27.34
CA ASP A 1032 -42.46 -43.95 -27.22
C ASP A 1032 -41.33 -42.93 -27.07
N ASN A 1033 -40.21 -43.35 -26.49
CA ASN A 1033 -38.99 -42.54 -26.43
C ASN A 1033 -38.19 -42.65 -27.74
N VAL A 1034 -38.17 -41.56 -28.51
CA VAL A 1034 -37.34 -41.41 -29.70
C VAL A 1034 -35.89 -41.18 -29.29
N THR A 1035 -34.98 -41.98 -29.80
CA THR A 1035 -33.53 -41.81 -29.62
C THR A 1035 -32.90 -41.26 -30.88
N LEU A 1036 -32.37 -40.05 -30.80
CA LEU A 1036 -31.60 -39.40 -31.86
C LEU A 1036 -30.10 -39.48 -31.53
N GLN A 1037 -29.32 -40.07 -32.43
CA GLN A 1037 -27.87 -40.09 -32.33
C GLN A 1037 -27.26 -39.06 -33.28
N VAL A 1038 -26.65 -38.03 -32.73
CA VAL A 1038 -25.95 -36.97 -33.47
C VAL A 1038 -24.45 -37.21 -33.41
N THR A 1039 -23.76 -37.08 -34.55
CA THR A 1039 -22.31 -37.08 -34.65
C THR A 1039 -21.85 -35.74 -35.19
N LEU A 1040 -21.01 -35.06 -34.42
CA LEU A 1040 -20.34 -33.81 -34.77
C LEU A 1040 -18.89 -34.11 -35.10
N GLU A 1041 -18.39 -33.63 -36.23
CA GLU A 1041 -16.99 -33.77 -36.64
C GLU A 1041 -16.43 -32.42 -37.06
N ARG A 1042 -15.32 -32.00 -36.47
CA ARG A 1042 -14.68 -30.71 -36.74
C ARG A 1042 -13.57 -30.89 -37.77
N ASP A 1043 -13.50 -29.98 -38.74
CA ASP A 1043 -12.34 -29.89 -39.62
C ASP A 1043 -11.11 -29.35 -38.85
N MET A 1044 -10.04 -30.14 -38.84
CA MET A 1044 -8.80 -29.85 -38.13
C MET A 1044 -7.67 -29.35 -39.05
N THR A 1045 -7.88 -29.31 -40.37
CA THR A 1045 -6.82 -29.09 -41.37
C THR A 1045 -6.14 -27.73 -41.26
N ASN A 1046 -6.87 -26.70 -40.82
CA ASN A 1046 -6.40 -25.31 -40.76
C ASN A 1046 -5.95 -24.85 -39.36
N LEU A 1047 -6.01 -25.73 -38.35
CA LEU A 1047 -5.71 -25.39 -36.95
C LEU A 1047 -4.20 -25.56 -36.61
N PRO A 1048 -3.59 -24.60 -35.87
CA PRO A 1048 -2.22 -24.75 -35.38
C PRO A 1048 -2.11 -25.97 -34.46
N ASN A 1049 -1.10 -26.82 -34.68
CA ASN A 1049 -0.83 -28.03 -33.88
C ASN A 1049 -2.00 -29.04 -33.79
N SER A 1050 -3.01 -28.94 -34.67
CA SER A 1050 -4.24 -29.76 -34.59
C SER A 1050 -4.98 -29.65 -33.25
N GLU A 1051 -4.94 -28.48 -32.61
CA GLU A 1051 -5.71 -28.17 -31.40
C GLU A 1051 -6.66 -26.99 -31.67
N VAL A 1052 -7.87 -27.05 -31.12
CA VAL A 1052 -8.93 -26.03 -31.32
C VAL A 1052 -8.57 -24.69 -30.67
N GLY A 1053 -7.88 -24.73 -29.52
CA GLY A 1053 -7.58 -23.55 -28.73
C GLY A 1053 -8.84 -22.83 -28.20
N PRO A 1054 -8.69 -21.70 -27.48
CA PRO A 1054 -9.82 -20.94 -26.96
C PRO A 1054 -10.48 -20.09 -28.06
N VAL A 1055 -11.75 -19.71 -27.81
CA VAL A 1055 -12.56 -18.85 -28.66
C VAL A 1055 -11.83 -17.52 -28.96
N HIS A 1056 -11.83 -17.10 -30.22
CA HIS A 1056 -11.23 -15.83 -30.65
C HIS A 1056 -12.20 -14.66 -30.36
N ALA A 1057 -12.12 -14.12 -29.15
CA ALA A 1057 -13.06 -13.16 -28.60
C ALA A 1057 -12.37 -11.89 -28.01
N PRO A 1058 -11.75 -11.01 -28.82
CA PRO A 1058 -10.89 -9.94 -28.31
C PRO A 1058 -11.62 -8.88 -27.47
N ARG A 1059 -12.96 -8.79 -27.57
CA ARG A 1059 -13.79 -7.86 -26.78
C ARG A 1059 -14.44 -8.50 -25.56
N PHE A 1060 -14.34 -9.82 -25.41
CA PHE A 1060 -14.79 -10.50 -24.21
C PHE A 1060 -13.62 -10.55 -23.21
N PRO A 1061 -13.84 -10.22 -21.93
CA PRO A 1061 -12.74 -9.94 -21.00
C PRO A 1061 -11.96 -11.16 -20.49
N LYS A 1062 -12.40 -12.37 -20.84
CA LYS A 1062 -11.85 -13.64 -20.35
C LYS A 1062 -11.66 -14.61 -21.51
N THR A 1063 -10.69 -15.51 -21.41
CA THR A 1063 -10.64 -16.67 -22.31
C THR A 1063 -11.84 -17.57 -22.08
N LYS A 1064 -12.42 -18.09 -23.16
CA LYS A 1064 -13.60 -18.95 -23.12
C LYS A 1064 -13.37 -20.17 -24.00
N GLU A 1065 -13.84 -21.32 -23.54
CA GLU A 1065 -13.91 -22.53 -24.36
C GLU A 1065 -15.20 -22.55 -25.20
N GLU A 1066 -15.12 -23.16 -26.37
CA GLU A 1066 -16.24 -23.27 -27.28
C GLU A 1066 -17.29 -24.27 -26.75
N GLY A 1067 -18.53 -23.81 -26.57
CA GLY A 1067 -19.68 -24.63 -26.21
C GLY A 1067 -20.74 -24.63 -27.30
N TRP A 1068 -21.47 -25.74 -27.38
CA TRP A 1068 -22.56 -25.95 -28.33
C TRP A 1068 -23.81 -26.43 -27.63
N TRP A 1069 -24.97 -26.02 -28.12
CA TRP A 1069 -26.25 -26.65 -27.81
C TRP A 1069 -26.71 -27.46 -29.00
N LEU A 1070 -27.05 -28.72 -28.74
CA LEU A 1070 -27.89 -29.50 -29.63
C LEU A 1070 -29.32 -29.43 -29.10
N VAL A 1071 -30.22 -28.93 -29.92
CA VAL A 1071 -31.63 -28.73 -29.57
C VAL A 1071 -32.50 -29.48 -30.57
N VAL A 1072 -33.48 -30.22 -30.06
CA VAL A 1072 -34.56 -30.81 -30.87
C VAL A 1072 -35.83 -30.05 -30.58
N GLY A 1073 -36.46 -29.54 -31.63
CA GLY A 1073 -37.71 -28.80 -31.54
C GLY A 1073 -38.77 -29.33 -32.50
N ASP A 1074 -40.03 -29.15 -32.12
CA ASP A 1074 -41.17 -29.38 -33.01
C ASP A 1074 -41.42 -28.14 -33.88
N SER A 1075 -41.38 -28.32 -35.19
CA SER A 1075 -41.55 -27.26 -36.19
C SER A 1075 -42.91 -26.56 -36.10
N SER A 1076 -43.95 -27.30 -35.72
CA SER A 1076 -45.34 -26.87 -35.72
C SER A 1076 -45.74 -26.21 -34.40
N THR A 1077 -45.47 -26.86 -33.27
CA THR A 1077 -45.87 -26.37 -31.94
C THR A 1077 -44.88 -25.36 -31.36
N LYS A 1078 -43.66 -25.27 -31.95
CA LYS A 1078 -42.53 -24.49 -31.42
C LYS A 1078 -42.19 -24.90 -29.99
N GLN A 1079 -42.39 -26.18 -29.66
CA GLN A 1079 -41.99 -26.77 -28.41
C GLN A 1079 -40.56 -27.30 -28.49
N LEU A 1080 -39.77 -27.05 -27.44
CA LEU A 1080 -38.45 -27.66 -27.27
C LEU A 1080 -38.64 -29.04 -26.64
N LEU A 1081 -38.12 -30.08 -27.30
CA LEU A 1081 -38.31 -31.48 -26.93
C LEU A 1081 -37.10 -32.05 -26.22
N ALA A 1082 -35.90 -31.74 -26.70
CA ALA A 1082 -34.64 -32.12 -26.07
C ALA A 1082 -33.59 -31.04 -26.23
N ILE A 1083 -32.70 -30.91 -25.24
CA ILE A 1083 -31.54 -30.03 -25.30
C ILE A 1083 -30.35 -30.73 -24.65
N LYS A 1084 -29.17 -30.55 -25.24
CA LYS A 1084 -27.92 -31.01 -24.62
C LYS A 1084 -26.78 -30.08 -24.96
N ARG A 1085 -26.02 -29.70 -23.93
CA ARG A 1085 -24.79 -28.95 -24.09
C ARG A 1085 -23.62 -29.88 -24.39
N VAL A 1086 -22.79 -29.50 -25.35
CA VAL A 1086 -21.68 -30.29 -25.88
C VAL A 1086 -20.44 -29.41 -25.97
N THR A 1087 -19.27 -29.99 -25.64
CA THR A 1087 -17.97 -29.38 -25.95
C THR A 1087 -17.32 -30.21 -27.05
N LEU A 1088 -16.85 -29.55 -28.11
CA LEU A 1088 -16.36 -30.21 -29.31
C LEU A 1088 -14.87 -29.90 -29.52
N GLN A 1089 -14.04 -30.94 -29.49
CA GLN A 1089 -12.62 -30.84 -29.83
C GLN A 1089 -12.39 -31.32 -31.26
N LYS A 1090 -12.41 -32.63 -31.49
CA LYS A 1090 -12.33 -33.22 -32.84
C LYS A 1090 -13.65 -33.85 -33.30
N ARG A 1091 -14.20 -34.73 -32.47
CA ARG A 1091 -15.43 -35.45 -32.78
C ARG A 1091 -16.23 -35.68 -31.50
N ALA A 1092 -17.54 -35.52 -31.56
CA ALA A 1092 -18.44 -35.84 -30.48
C ALA A 1092 -19.59 -36.70 -31.00
N ARG A 1093 -19.98 -37.72 -30.22
CA ARG A 1093 -21.19 -38.50 -30.45
C ARG A 1093 -22.15 -38.27 -29.30
N VAL A 1094 -23.34 -37.79 -29.61
CA VAL A 1094 -24.29 -37.29 -28.64
C VAL A 1094 -25.62 -37.97 -28.84
N LYS A 1095 -26.10 -38.63 -27.78
CA LYS A 1095 -27.46 -39.18 -27.72
C LYS A 1095 -28.41 -38.13 -27.14
N LEU A 1096 -29.51 -37.87 -27.86
CA LEU A 1096 -30.65 -37.06 -27.46
C LEU A 1096 -31.87 -37.98 -27.40
N GLU A 1097 -32.70 -37.80 -26.38
CA GLU A 1097 -33.91 -38.60 -26.18
C GLU A 1097 -35.08 -37.64 -25.93
N PHE A 1098 -36.22 -37.91 -26.57
CA PHE A 1098 -37.46 -37.19 -26.36
C PHE A 1098 -38.67 -38.11 -26.62
N THR A 1099 -39.83 -37.73 -26.09
CA THR A 1099 -41.06 -38.51 -26.26
C THR A 1099 -41.74 -38.16 -27.58
N ALA A 1100 -42.13 -39.18 -28.35
CA ALA A 1100 -42.89 -39.04 -29.58
C ALA A 1100 -44.27 -38.41 -29.31
N ALA A 1101 -44.78 -37.64 -30.27
CA ALA A 1101 -46.12 -37.05 -30.16
C ALA A 1101 -47.20 -38.10 -29.89
N ALA A 1102 -48.21 -37.73 -29.10
CA ALA A 1102 -49.34 -38.62 -28.78
C ALA A 1102 -50.26 -38.88 -29.99
N GLU A 1103 -50.20 -38.03 -31.00
CA GLU A 1103 -50.96 -38.19 -32.24
C GLU A 1103 -50.12 -38.95 -33.28
N PRO A 1104 -50.63 -40.09 -33.79
CA PRO A 1104 -49.96 -40.84 -34.84
C PRO A 1104 -49.97 -40.07 -36.17
N GLY A 1105 -48.98 -40.38 -37.01
CA GLY A 1105 -48.70 -39.74 -38.30
C GLY A 1105 -47.27 -39.25 -38.42
N THR A 1106 -46.89 -38.82 -39.62
CA THR A 1106 -45.59 -38.22 -39.88
C THR A 1106 -45.52 -36.83 -39.24
N LYS A 1107 -44.58 -36.64 -38.33
CA LYS A 1107 -44.34 -35.35 -37.65
C LYS A 1107 -42.96 -34.80 -38.03
N ASP A 1108 -42.92 -33.49 -38.27
CA ASP A 1108 -41.71 -32.77 -38.67
C ASP A 1108 -41.02 -32.15 -37.45
N TYR A 1109 -39.74 -32.42 -37.32
CA TYR A 1109 -38.89 -31.94 -36.24
C TYR A 1109 -37.65 -31.24 -36.82
N MET A 1110 -37.02 -30.42 -35.98
CA MET A 1110 -35.80 -29.69 -36.31
C MET A 1110 -34.71 -29.99 -35.31
N ILE A 1111 -33.50 -30.23 -35.81
CA ILE A 1111 -32.28 -30.29 -35.01
C ILE A 1111 -31.54 -28.98 -35.24
N TYR A 1112 -31.29 -28.26 -34.14
CA TYR A 1112 -30.48 -27.05 -34.13
C TYR A 1112 -29.15 -27.35 -33.47
N LEU A 1113 -28.06 -27.01 -34.16
CA LEU A 1113 -26.72 -26.92 -33.59
C LEU A 1113 -26.40 -25.43 -33.41
N MET A 1114 -26.49 -24.95 -32.16
CA MET A 1114 -26.28 -23.54 -31.83
C MET A 1114 -24.96 -23.36 -31.10
N SER A 1115 -24.13 -22.43 -31.54
CA SER A 1115 -22.92 -22.05 -30.81
C SER A 1115 -23.26 -21.16 -29.62
N ASP A 1116 -22.48 -21.23 -28.54
CA ASP A 1116 -22.54 -20.27 -27.44
C ASP A 1116 -21.58 -19.08 -27.60
N SER A 1117 -20.83 -19.04 -28.71
CA SER A 1117 -19.68 -18.16 -28.87
C SER A 1117 -19.58 -17.47 -30.23
N TYR A 1118 -19.95 -18.14 -31.32
CA TYR A 1118 -19.82 -17.58 -32.67
C TYR A 1118 -21.18 -17.44 -33.35
N LEU A 1119 -21.38 -16.31 -34.02
CA LEU A 1119 -22.54 -16.09 -34.90
C LEU A 1119 -22.20 -16.57 -36.32
N GLY A 1120 -23.16 -17.19 -37.00
CA GLY A 1120 -23.03 -17.60 -38.41
C GLY A 1120 -22.46 -19.00 -38.64
N CYS A 1121 -22.33 -19.80 -37.58
CA CYS A 1121 -21.98 -21.22 -37.65
C CYS A 1121 -23.11 -22.14 -37.14
N ASP A 1122 -24.28 -21.56 -36.85
CA ASP A 1122 -25.45 -22.30 -36.42
C ASP A 1122 -26.02 -23.09 -37.60
N GLN A 1123 -26.47 -24.32 -37.33
CA GLN A 1123 -27.00 -25.21 -38.35
C GLN A 1123 -28.38 -25.72 -37.94
N GLU A 1124 -29.25 -25.84 -38.93
CA GLU A 1124 -30.61 -26.34 -38.75
C GLU A 1124 -30.86 -27.47 -39.74
N TYR A 1125 -31.35 -28.61 -39.25
CA TYR A 1125 -31.70 -29.75 -40.08
C TYR A 1125 -33.11 -30.21 -39.78
N GLU A 1126 -33.94 -30.26 -40.82
CA GLU A 1126 -35.25 -30.86 -40.75
C GLU A 1126 -35.14 -32.38 -40.83
N PHE A 1127 -35.95 -33.06 -40.02
CA PHE A 1127 -36.12 -34.51 -40.09
C PHE A 1127 -37.54 -34.88 -39.72
N THR A 1128 -38.01 -36.00 -40.26
CA THR A 1128 -39.35 -36.51 -40.01
C THR A 1128 -39.29 -37.82 -39.24
N VAL A 1129 -40.29 -38.05 -38.40
CA VAL A 1129 -40.49 -39.33 -37.72
C VAL A 1129 -41.92 -39.77 -37.98
N ASP A 1130 -42.08 -41.00 -38.47
CA ASP A 1130 -43.39 -41.60 -38.70
C ASP A 1130 -43.87 -42.29 -37.42
N ILE A 1131 -44.87 -41.71 -36.77
CA ILE A 1131 -45.38 -42.19 -35.48
C ILE A 1131 -46.57 -43.11 -35.73
N LYS A 1132 -46.44 -44.38 -35.35
CA LYS A 1132 -47.53 -45.37 -35.45
C LYS A 1132 -48.52 -45.24 -34.29
N GLU A 1133 -49.74 -45.76 -34.49
CA GLU A 1133 -50.74 -45.84 -33.41
C GLU A 1133 -50.17 -46.58 -32.18
N ALA A 1134 -50.52 -46.10 -30.98
CA ALA A 1134 -50.19 -46.78 -29.74
C ALA A 1134 -50.77 -48.20 -29.81
N GLY A 1135 -49.95 -49.21 -29.54
CA GLY A 1135 -50.43 -50.59 -29.50
C GLY A 1135 -51.52 -50.69 -28.43
N GLY A 1136 -52.74 -51.05 -28.84
CA GLY A 1136 -53.79 -51.42 -27.88
C GLY A 1136 -53.35 -52.67 -27.13
N ASP A 1137 -53.44 -52.62 -25.80
CA ASP A 1137 -53.47 -53.83 -24.97
C ASP A 1137 -54.72 -54.66 -25.28
#